data_AF-A0AAV6UN88-F1
#
_entry.id   AF-A0AAV6UN88-F1
#
_cell.length_a   1.000
_cell.length_b   1.000
_cell.length_c   1.000
_cell.angle_alpha   90.00
_cell.angle_beta   90.00
_cell.angle_gamma   90.00
#
_symmetry.space_group_name_H-M   'P 1'
#
loop_
_entity.id
_entity.type
_entity.pdbx_description
1 polymer ?
#
loop_
_entity_poly.entity_id
_entity_poly.type
_entity_poly.pdbx_seq_one_letter_code
_entity_poly.pdbx_strand_id
1 'polypeptide(L)'
;MSSFLVWVVLVIVPCFSSVTGSFNLTVIHTNDVHAHFTEFNAFGGRCVDPKHCFGGFPRQVTKIKEIRSKDENVVFLNGGDFYQGTVWYTLHRWNIEADLVNTLGIDAMSLGNHEFDDGLKGLYPYLKKIKSKVVVCNIDSSKVPEFAELVHPSTILEIGDQRIGVIGYLTPETKFLSSTGDLEFEDEVECIKKEAHRLTTEEGLNKIFAVGHSGFAVDQKIAREVPEIDIVVGGHTNTFLYTGPPPSVEEAQGPYPVVVEREDGSKALVVQDFAFGKYMGYLQVMFDEDGRLQSWGGNPILLDASVEEDPAILELLEPYGQEVKLRVRQAVGRTNVLLRGDRLTCRMKECNLGNFLADASLDYFVEQPTEKGWNFVAVALWNSGGIRASIDERVNHGNVTFEDVITVAPFGNTMDVVALKGNILRQVLEFSMKDYDLDSIDPPGSFLQVSGLRLTYNVSNPVGSRLTKAYVRCADCRVPKYLPLDEESVYWVVMNTYMAKGGDGFEIIAKNAIANRNTDELDVDIIIKYLKKCSPVVTGLEGRIKVVSSRDTDTAVTTPGHESSEVVTAKVIAVGEGPVARNADVPSTQTTVEDHGKSASPLDNVMDSISSTSDIVSGGSPSAGDDTSGFSMGNIMDGLSSATERARAGLQSVGERVSSGIQGVGGQTSGLSMDGLKDGLSSVSERAKAGLQSVGERVSSGIQGVGGQTSGLSMDGLKDGLSSVSERAKAGLQSVGERVSSGLQGVGGQTSGLSMDGLMDGLSSGSEKVMTGLQSVGDRVSTGMQGVGEMVSAGVQGAGERLQAAGDKVKKFPIFRRVLE
;
A
#
# COMPACT_ATOMS: atom_id res chain seq x y z
N MET A 1 81.17 34.17 53.55
CA MET A 1 79.97 33.79 54.31
C MET A 1 78.78 34.47 53.62
N SER A 2 78.43 33.95 52.45
CA SER A 2 77.24 33.11 52.16
C SER A 2 75.97 33.94 51.99
N SER A 3 75.78 34.44 50.76
CA SER A 3 74.50 34.96 50.24
C SER A 3 73.56 33.78 49.97
N PHE A 4 72.35 33.83 50.54
CA PHE A 4 71.27 32.88 50.25
C PHE A 4 70.47 33.40 49.05
N LEU A 5 70.55 32.70 47.92
CA LEU A 5 69.67 32.90 46.76
C LEU A 5 68.39 32.10 47.02
N VAL A 6 67.25 32.77 47.17
CA VAL A 6 65.92 32.14 47.21
C VAL A 6 65.46 31.96 45.77
N TRP A 7 65.42 30.71 45.30
CA TRP A 7 64.77 30.34 44.04
C TRP A 7 63.26 30.23 44.27
N VAL A 8 62.50 31.14 43.68
CA VAL A 8 61.04 31.00 43.53
C VAL A 8 60.79 30.05 42.37
N VAL A 9 60.46 28.80 42.68
CA VAL A 9 59.98 27.83 41.69
C VAL A 9 58.52 28.14 41.41
N LEU A 10 58.25 28.73 40.26
CA LEU A 10 56.91 28.91 39.73
C LEU A 10 56.42 27.54 39.22
N VAL A 11 55.63 26.83 40.04
CA VAL A 11 54.97 25.59 39.62
C VAL A 11 53.80 25.99 38.71
N ILE A 12 54.03 25.90 37.39
CA ILE A 12 52.96 25.92 36.39
C ILE A 12 52.29 24.56 36.50
N VAL A 13 51.17 24.49 37.23
CA VAL A 13 50.23 23.36 37.14
C VAL A 13 49.58 23.47 35.77
N PRO A 14 49.78 22.53 34.83
CA PRO A 14 48.97 22.48 33.64
C PRO A 14 47.57 22.12 34.11
N CYS A 15 46.66 23.08 34.05
CA CYS A 15 45.25 22.79 34.05
C CYS A 15 44.99 22.03 32.75
N PHE A 16 45.10 20.70 32.79
CA PHE A 16 44.46 19.86 31.79
C PHE A 16 42.97 20.08 31.98
N SER A 17 42.43 21.05 31.25
CA SER A 17 41.03 20.99 30.87
C SER A 17 40.88 19.68 30.12
N SER A 18 40.33 18.65 30.77
CA SER A 18 39.78 17.50 30.09
C SER A 18 38.78 18.05 29.08
N VAL A 19 39.17 18.11 27.81
CA VAL A 19 38.21 18.18 26.73
C VAL A 19 37.43 16.88 26.86
N THR A 20 36.24 16.97 27.42
CA THR A 20 35.29 15.86 27.55
C THR A 20 35.03 15.34 26.14
N GLY A 21 35.50 14.12 25.84
CA GLY A 21 35.47 13.56 24.49
C GLY A 21 34.08 13.08 24.15
N SER A 22 33.30 13.88 23.42
CA SER A 22 32.06 13.42 22.79
C SER A 22 32.38 12.79 21.44
N PHE A 23 31.70 11.69 21.09
CA PHE A 23 31.84 11.02 19.81
C PHE A 23 30.62 11.29 18.94
N ASN A 24 30.80 12.11 17.90
CA ASN A 24 29.78 12.35 16.89
C ASN A 24 29.86 11.28 15.82
N LEU A 25 28.71 10.72 15.47
CA LEU A 25 28.57 9.70 14.43
C LEU A 25 27.39 10.04 13.53
N THR A 26 27.60 9.94 12.23
CA THR A 26 26.53 9.92 11.23
C THR A 26 26.24 8.46 10.85
N VAL A 27 25.02 8.02 11.09
CA VAL A 27 24.47 6.76 10.59
C VAL A 27 23.66 7.07 9.34
N ILE A 28 24.17 6.65 8.18
CA ILE A 28 23.36 6.58 6.96
C ILE A 28 22.79 5.18 6.83
N HIS A 29 21.56 5.07 6.32
CA HIS A 29 20.94 3.77 6.12
C HIS A 29 19.97 3.75 4.95
N THR A 30 19.70 2.53 4.46
CA THR A 30 18.66 2.24 3.49
C THR A 30 17.98 0.91 3.81
N ASN A 31 16.72 0.74 3.40
CA ASN A 31 16.01 -0.53 3.42
C ASN A 31 15.08 -0.68 2.19
N ASP A 32 14.70 -1.92 1.86
CA ASP A 32 13.65 -2.25 0.89
C ASP A 32 13.82 -1.57 -0.48
N VAL A 33 15.05 -1.54 -1.00
CA VAL A 33 15.38 -0.87 -2.27
C VAL A 33 14.70 -1.57 -3.46
N HIS A 34 14.48 -2.87 -3.36
CA HIS A 34 13.67 -3.64 -4.30
C HIS A 34 13.98 -3.36 -5.78
N ALA A 35 15.24 -3.55 -6.16
CA ALA A 35 15.72 -3.44 -7.52
C ALA A 35 15.38 -2.12 -8.26
N HIS A 36 15.15 -1.01 -7.54
CA HIS A 36 15.00 0.32 -8.12
C HIS A 36 16.38 0.89 -8.51
N PHE A 37 16.97 0.30 -9.55
CA PHE A 37 18.33 0.62 -10.01
C PHE A 37 18.42 2.00 -10.66
N THR A 38 17.38 2.39 -11.39
CA THR A 38 17.24 3.70 -12.04
C THR A 38 16.21 4.55 -11.32
N GLU A 39 16.17 5.83 -11.66
CA GLU A 39 15.15 6.74 -11.17
C GLU A 39 13.71 6.31 -11.49
N PHE A 40 12.78 6.70 -10.62
CA PHE A 40 11.36 6.35 -10.68
C PHE A 40 10.49 7.56 -10.31
N ASN A 41 9.19 7.49 -10.58
CA ASN A 41 8.24 8.56 -10.24
C ASN A 41 7.92 8.58 -8.73
N ALA A 42 7.07 9.51 -8.28
CA ALA A 42 6.76 9.65 -6.85
C ALA A 42 6.21 8.38 -6.16
N PHE A 43 5.70 7.41 -6.94
CA PHE A 43 5.01 6.20 -6.47
C PHE A 43 5.79 4.90 -6.74
N GLY A 44 7.08 4.97 -7.10
CA GLY A 44 7.88 3.77 -7.41
C GLY A 44 7.73 3.26 -8.85
N GLY A 45 6.90 3.92 -9.67
CA GLY A 45 6.69 3.53 -11.06
C GLY A 45 7.71 4.15 -12.01
N ARG A 46 7.62 3.81 -13.31
CA ARG A 46 8.48 4.39 -14.34
C ARG A 46 8.45 5.92 -14.32
N CYS A 47 9.62 6.55 -14.34
CA CYS A 47 9.70 7.99 -14.49
C CYS A 47 9.55 8.44 -15.96
N VAL A 48 8.77 9.49 -16.17
CA VAL A 48 8.53 10.10 -17.50
C VAL A 48 8.93 11.57 -17.57
N ASP A 49 8.96 12.27 -16.43
CA ASP A 49 9.42 13.65 -16.31
C ASP A 49 10.66 13.69 -15.40
N PRO A 50 11.86 13.91 -15.96
CA PRO A 50 13.13 13.98 -15.21
C PRO A 50 13.11 14.92 -14.01
N LYS A 51 12.26 15.97 -14.02
CA LYS A 51 12.17 16.93 -12.91
C LYS A 51 11.43 16.40 -11.69
N HIS A 52 10.65 15.34 -11.87
CA HIS A 52 9.84 14.70 -10.82
C HIS A 52 10.22 13.22 -10.67
N CYS A 53 11.48 12.89 -10.95
CA CYS A 53 12.06 11.58 -10.67
C CYS A 53 12.75 11.58 -9.31
N PHE A 54 12.78 10.38 -8.73
CA PHE A 54 13.34 10.13 -7.42
C PHE A 54 14.22 8.87 -7.44
N GLY A 55 15.11 8.78 -6.46
CA GLY A 55 15.91 7.62 -6.17
C GLY A 55 16.84 7.18 -7.30
N GLY A 56 17.05 5.86 -7.36
CA GLY A 56 18.03 5.21 -8.22
C GLY A 56 19.42 5.17 -7.58
N PHE A 57 20.19 4.13 -7.89
CA PHE A 57 21.57 3.98 -7.42
C PHE A 57 22.47 5.17 -7.80
N PRO A 58 22.35 5.80 -8.99
CA PRO A 58 23.14 6.98 -9.32
C PRO A 58 23.00 8.13 -8.30
N ARG A 59 21.78 8.46 -7.85
CA ARG A 59 21.56 9.52 -6.85
C ARG A 59 22.01 9.09 -5.46
N GLN A 60 21.77 7.83 -5.08
CA GLN A 60 22.25 7.28 -3.82
C GLN A 60 23.78 7.42 -3.70
N VAL A 61 24.52 6.99 -4.73
CA VAL A 61 25.99 7.08 -4.75
C VAL A 61 26.47 8.53 -4.66
N THR A 62 25.85 9.46 -5.38
CA THR A 62 26.17 10.89 -5.25
C THR A 62 25.97 11.39 -3.83
N LYS A 63 24.83 11.09 -3.21
CA LYS A 63 24.51 11.55 -1.85
C LYS A 63 25.45 10.94 -0.81
N ILE A 64 25.79 9.67 -0.92
CA ILE A 64 26.77 8.99 -0.05
C ILE A 64 28.13 9.67 -0.13
N LYS A 65 28.61 9.95 -1.34
CA LYS A 65 29.89 10.66 -1.55
C LYS A 65 29.86 12.04 -0.93
N GLU A 66 28.75 12.77 -1.07
CA GLU A 66 28.57 14.08 -0.45
C GLU A 66 28.63 13.99 1.08
N ILE A 67 27.91 13.06 1.70
CA ILE A 67 27.89 12.88 3.16
C ILE A 67 29.28 12.49 3.67
N ARG A 68 29.92 11.49 3.07
CA ARG A 68 31.29 11.04 3.45
C ARG A 68 32.37 12.10 3.24
N SER A 69 32.11 13.12 2.41
CA SER A 69 33.03 14.25 2.24
C SER A 69 32.88 15.34 3.30
N LYS A 70 31.72 15.39 3.97
CA LYS A 70 31.35 16.42 4.95
C LYS A 70 31.48 15.93 6.38
N ASP A 71 31.08 14.70 6.62
CA ASP A 71 31.00 14.11 7.95
C ASP A 71 32.22 13.21 8.19
N GLU A 72 32.86 13.35 9.35
CA GLU A 72 34.13 12.68 9.66
C GLU A 72 33.93 11.19 10.01
N ASN A 73 32.96 10.89 10.87
CA ASN A 73 32.63 9.53 11.30
C ASN A 73 31.29 9.13 10.69
N VAL A 74 31.33 8.32 9.64
CA VAL A 74 30.14 7.84 8.93
C VAL A 74 30.11 6.33 8.95
N VAL A 75 28.96 5.76 9.31
CA VAL A 75 28.65 4.33 9.11
C VAL A 75 27.45 4.20 8.18
N PHE A 76 27.55 3.29 7.22
CA PHE A 76 26.44 2.94 6.34
C PHE A 76 25.93 1.53 6.65
N LEU A 77 24.67 1.47 7.10
CA LEU A 77 23.94 0.23 7.37
C LEU A 77 22.81 0.00 6.37
N ASN A 78 22.52 -1.26 6.03
CA ASN A 78 21.35 -1.58 5.21
C ASN A 78 20.48 -2.68 5.84
N GLY A 79 19.17 -2.42 5.87
CA GLY A 79 18.16 -3.27 6.49
C GLY A 79 17.65 -4.42 5.61
N GLY A 80 18.31 -4.81 4.52
CA GLY A 80 17.89 -5.91 3.64
C GLY A 80 16.93 -5.51 2.50
N ASP A 81 16.53 -6.49 1.69
CA ASP A 81 15.63 -6.39 0.53
C ASP A 81 16.12 -5.45 -0.58
N PHE A 82 17.32 -5.73 -1.09
CA PHE A 82 17.72 -5.24 -2.42
C PHE A 82 17.06 -6.05 -3.53
N TYR A 83 16.88 -7.36 -3.31
CA TYR A 83 16.31 -8.30 -4.28
C TYR A 83 14.86 -7.93 -4.61
N GLN A 84 14.43 -8.38 -5.80
CA GLN A 84 13.06 -8.32 -6.29
C GLN A 84 12.53 -6.90 -6.52
N GLY A 85 11.48 -6.72 -7.33
CA GLY A 85 10.67 -5.49 -7.32
C GLY A 85 10.55 -4.76 -8.65
N THR A 86 11.53 -4.90 -9.54
CA THR A 86 11.44 -4.35 -10.90
C THR A 86 11.88 -5.37 -11.95
N VAL A 87 11.58 -5.09 -13.22
CA VAL A 87 12.03 -5.88 -14.38
C VAL A 87 13.55 -6.06 -14.44
N TRP A 88 14.31 -5.15 -13.82
CA TRP A 88 15.76 -5.27 -13.75
C TRP A 88 16.19 -6.55 -13.05
N TYR A 89 15.57 -6.86 -11.91
CA TYR A 89 15.86 -8.08 -11.17
C TYR A 89 15.41 -9.32 -11.96
N THR A 90 14.22 -9.28 -12.55
CA THR A 90 13.70 -10.41 -13.33
C THR A 90 14.65 -10.81 -14.48
N LEU A 91 15.24 -9.83 -15.18
CA LEU A 91 16.13 -10.06 -16.31
C LEU A 91 17.58 -10.32 -15.90
N HIS A 92 18.12 -9.58 -14.93
CA HIS A 92 19.56 -9.55 -14.64
C HIS A 92 19.94 -10.20 -13.32
N ARG A 93 18.96 -10.44 -12.45
CA ARG A 93 19.07 -11.14 -11.16
C ARG A 93 20.18 -10.51 -10.29
N TRP A 94 20.67 -11.30 -9.34
CA TRP A 94 21.70 -10.91 -8.37
C TRP A 94 22.98 -10.29 -8.95
N ASN A 95 23.33 -10.55 -10.21
CA ASN A 95 24.65 -10.23 -10.73
C ASN A 95 24.88 -8.73 -10.88
N ILE A 96 23.94 -8.01 -11.52
CA ILE A 96 24.01 -6.54 -11.62
C ILE A 96 23.82 -5.91 -10.23
N GLU A 97 22.96 -6.49 -9.41
CA GLU A 97 22.64 -5.95 -8.10
C GLU A 97 23.85 -5.97 -7.18
N ALA A 98 24.63 -7.06 -7.17
CA ALA A 98 25.89 -7.11 -6.45
C ALA A 98 26.89 -6.05 -6.92
N ASP A 99 26.95 -5.74 -8.22
CA ASP A 99 27.82 -4.69 -8.74
C ASP A 99 27.38 -3.31 -8.22
N LEU A 100 26.08 -3.04 -8.23
CA LEU A 100 25.49 -1.80 -7.75
C LEU A 100 25.62 -1.64 -6.23
N VAL A 101 25.31 -2.67 -5.45
CA VAL A 101 25.48 -2.70 -3.98
C VAL A 101 26.93 -2.43 -3.59
N ASN A 102 27.90 -2.98 -4.34
CA ASN A 102 29.32 -2.70 -4.12
C ASN A 102 29.71 -1.23 -4.32
N THR A 103 28.95 -0.46 -5.10
CA THR A 103 29.21 0.98 -5.32
C THR A 103 28.74 1.87 -4.17
N LEU A 104 27.77 1.38 -3.39
CA LEU A 104 27.24 2.07 -2.21
C LEU A 104 28.26 2.10 -1.05
N GLY A 105 29.14 1.10 -1.00
CA GLY A 105 30.16 0.98 0.04
C GLY A 105 29.56 0.83 1.43
N ILE A 106 28.59 -0.08 1.58
CA ILE A 106 27.90 -0.38 2.83
C ILE A 106 28.86 -1.08 3.80
N ASP A 107 28.89 -0.62 5.05
CA ASP A 107 29.81 -1.13 6.07
C ASP A 107 29.30 -2.44 6.69
N ALA A 108 27.98 -2.54 6.92
CA ALA A 108 27.30 -3.76 7.29
C ALA A 108 25.85 -3.79 6.77
N MET A 109 25.36 -4.96 6.37
CA MET A 109 23.98 -5.15 5.95
C MET A 109 23.39 -6.42 6.54
N SER A 110 22.09 -6.40 6.80
CA SER A 110 21.34 -7.64 7.02
C SER A 110 20.87 -8.23 5.70
N LEU A 111 20.41 -9.48 5.74
CA LEU A 111 19.55 -10.04 4.72
C LEU A 111 18.11 -9.63 5.00
N GLY A 112 17.34 -9.42 3.95
CA GLY A 112 15.89 -9.38 3.95
C GLY A 112 15.30 -10.70 3.46
N ASN A 113 13.97 -10.78 3.41
CA ASN A 113 13.31 -12.01 2.99
C ASN A 113 13.46 -12.25 1.48
N HIS A 114 13.53 -11.19 0.67
CA HIS A 114 13.59 -11.32 -0.78
C HIS A 114 14.96 -11.77 -1.29
N GLU A 115 16.04 -11.65 -0.50
CA GLU A 115 17.34 -12.22 -0.83
C GLU A 115 17.31 -13.74 -1.05
N PHE A 116 16.27 -14.42 -0.55
CA PHE A 116 16.06 -15.86 -0.70
C PHE A 116 15.13 -16.25 -1.85
N ASP A 117 14.66 -15.31 -2.69
CA ASP A 117 13.64 -15.58 -3.72
C ASP A 117 14.10 -16.63 -4.74
N ASP A 118 15.36 -16.50 -5.20
CA ASP A 118 16.02 -17.47 -6.08
C ASP A 118 16.64 -18.66 -5.31
N GLY A 119 16.31 -18.77 -4.02
CA GLY A 119 16.85 -19.70 -3.05
C GLY A 119 18.36 -19.57 -2.82
N LEU A 120 18.92 -20.51 -2.05
CA LEU A 120 20.36 -20.51 -1.73
C LEU A 120 21.26 -20.54 -2.98
N LYS A 121 20.76 -21.12 -4.08
CA LYS A 121 21.47 -21.14 -5.37
C LYS A 121 21.64 -19.74 -5.96
N GLY A 122 20.66 -18.86 -5.81
CA GLY A 122 20.74 -17.46 -6.22
C GLY A 122 21.47 -16.58 -5.20
N LEU A 123 21.37 -16.90 -3.91
CA LEU A 123 21.97 -16.12 -2.82
C LEU A 123 23.49 -16.32 -2.69
N TYR A 124 24.00 -17.56 -2.77
CA TYR A 124 25.43 -17.81 -2.62
C TYR A 124 26.36 -17.03 -3.56
N PRO A 125 26.11 -16.96 -4.88
CA PRO A 125 26.98 -16.19 -5.76
C PRO A 125 26.90 -14.68 -5.48
N TYR A 126 25.76 -14.18 -5.00
CA TYR A 126 25.62 -12.80 -4.54
C TYR A 126 26.48 -12.51 -3.32
N LEU A 127 26.33 -13.32 -2.26
CA LEU A 127 27.11 -13.20 -1.01
C LEU A 127 28.62 -13.26 -1.27
N LYS A 128 29.06 -14.07 -2.23
CA LYS A 128 30.47 -14.16 -2.63
C LYS A 128 30.97 -12.96 -3.43
N LYS A 129 30.08 -12.20 -4.07
CA LYS A 129 30.43 -11.08 -4.95
C LYS A 129 30.35 -9.72 -4.24
N ILE A 130 29.45 -9.56 -3.29
CA ILE A 130 29.37 -8.33 -2.50
C ILE A 130 30.56 -8.18 -1.55
N LYS A 131 30.93 -6.94 -1.27
CA LYS A 131 32.05 -6.55 -0.39
C LYS A 131 31.59 -6.15 1.01
N SER A 132 30.29 -5.84 1.15
CA SER A 132 29.66 -5.47 2.41
C SER A 132 29.72 -6.65 3.40
N LYS A 133 29.85 -6.34 4.69
CA LYS A 133 29.76 -7.38 5.72
C LYS A 133 28.30 -7.76 5.93
N VAL A 134 27.95 -9.02 5.66
CA VAL A 134 26.58 -9.51 5.86
C VAL A 134 26.44 -10.09 7.27
N VAL A 135 25.50 -9.55 8.03
CA VAL A 135 25.22 -9.98 9.39
C VAL A 135 23.78 -10.45 9.54
N VAL A 136 23.56 -11.65 10.10
CA VAL A 136 22.25 -12.15 10.55
C VAL A 136 22.48 -13.16 11.67
N CYS A 137 21.97 -12.87 12.86
CA CYS A 137 22.24 -13.69 14.04
C CYS A 137 21.27 -14.88 14.16
N ASN A 138 20.01 -14.71 13.73
CA ASN A 138 18.92 -15.62 14.05
C ASN A 138 18.64 -16.67 12.96
N ILE A 139 19.67 -17.04 12.18
CA ILE A 139 19.61 -18.14 11.21
C ILE A 139 20.38 -19.35 11.76
N ASP A 140 19.67 -20.45 12.00
CA ASP A 140 20.31 -21.75 12.22
C ASP A 140 20.66 -22.38 10.87
N SER A 141 21.96 -22.42 10.60
CA SER A 141 22.56 -23.00 9.40
C SER A 141 23.21 -24.37 9.66
N SER A 142 22.90 -25.04 10.76
CA SER A 142 23.48 -26.35 11.12
C SER A 142 23.29 -27.44 10.05
N LYS A 143 22.18 -27.37 9.29
CA LYS A 143 21.89 -28.24 8.14
C LYS A 143 22.50 -27.75 6.82
N VAL A 144 22.98 -26.51 6.79
CA VAL A 144 23.51 -25.82 5.60
C VAL A 144 24.83 -25.11 5.95
N PRO A 145 25.90 -25.86 6.28
CA PRO A 145 27.11 -25.28 6.89
C PRO A 145 27.85 -24.30 5.97
N GLU A 146 27.72 -24.42 4.65
CA GLU A 146 28.31 -23.48 3.68
C GLU A 146 27.77 -22.04 3.85
N PHE A 147 26.56 -21.89 4.42
CA PHE A 147 25.96 -20.59 4.69
C PHE A 147 26.71 -19.85 5.83
N ALA A 148 27.16 -20.58 6.86
CA ALA A 148 27.85 -20.02 8.02
C ALA A 148 29.22 -19.40 7.69
N GLU A 149 29.82 -19.75 6.55
CA GLU A 149 31.08 -19.15 6.08
C GLU A 149 30.89 -17.76 5.44
N LEU A 150 29.66 -17.43 5.02
CA LEU A 150 29.35 -16.23 4.26
C LEU A 150 28.57 -15.18 5.06
N VAL A 151 27.90 -15.60 6.13
CA VAL A 151 27.04 -14.76 6.97
C VAL A 151 27.43 -14.95 8.43
N HIS A 152 27.60 -13.84 9.15
CA HIS A 152 28.00 -13.85 10.55
C HIS A 152 26.88 -13.29 11.45
N PRO A 153 26.80 -13.64 12.74
CA PRO A 153 25.80 -13.04 13.63
C PRO A 153 25.94 -11.53 13.81
N SER A 154 27.19 -11.08 13.87
CA SER A 154 27.55 -9.67 14.07
C SER A 154 28.90 -9.34 13.41
N THR A 155 29.22 -8.06 13.34
CA THR A 155 30.55 -7.54 13.02
C THR A 155 30.91 -6.40 13.95
N ILE A 156 32.22 -6.15 14.10
CA ILE A 156 32.74 -4.95 14.73
C ILE A 156 33.26 -4.02 13.64
N LEU A 157 32.86 -2.75 13.71
CA LEU A 157 33.29 -1.67 12.83
C LEU A 157 34.23 -0.73 13.60
N GLU A 158 35.34 -0.36 12.98
CA GLU A 158 36.28 0.63 13.52
C GLU A 158 36.00 1.96 12.83
N ILE A 159 35.48 2.94 13.59
CA ILE A 159 35.11 4.26 13.08
C ILE A 159 35.86 5.30 13.91
N GLY A 160 36.83 5.96 13.29
CA GLY A 160 37.77 6.82 14.01
C GLY A 160 38.59 5.99 15.01
N ASP A 161 38.53 6.36 16.29
CA ASP A 161 39.14 5.63 17.41
C ASP A 161 38.12 4.76 18.18
N GLN A 162 36.88 4.69 17.71
CA GLN A 162 35.79 3.95 18.36
C GLN A 162 35.54 2.60 17.69
N ARG A 163 35.08 1.63 18.49
CA ARG A 163 34.57 0.33 18.03
C ARG A 163 33.05 0.29 18.21
N ILE A 164 32.34 -0.14 17.17
CA ILE A 164 30.88 -0.27 17.16
C ILE A 164 30.53 -1.71 16.79
N GLY A 165 29.73 -2.37 17.64
CA GLY A 165 29.16 -3.68 17.33
C GLY A 165 27.92 -3.53 16.46
N VAL A 166 27.77 -4.35 15.42
CA VAL A 166 26.58 -4.37 14.57
C VAL A 166 26.06 -5.80 14.49
N ILE A 167 24.84 -6.02 14.98
CA ILE A 167 24.17 -7.32 15.03
C ILE A 167 23.09 -7.36 13.96
N GLY A 168 23.06 -8.45 13.19
CA GLY A 168 22.07 -8.66 12.15
C GLY A 168 20.83 -9.41 12.62
N TYR A 169 19.67 -9.14 12.03
CA TYR A 169 18.45 -9.94 12.25
C TYR A 169 17.53 -9.96 11.01
N LEU A 170 16.70 -10.99 10.92
CA LEU A 170 15.77 -11.21 9.81
C LEU A 170 14.48 -11.88 10.31
N THR A 171 13.32 -11.51 9.77
CA THR A 171 12.04 -12.10 10.16
C THR A 171 12.03 -13.63 10.00
N PRO A 172 11.62 -14.40 11.03
CA PRO A 172 11.37 -15.82 10.90
C PRO A 172 10.33 -16.17 9.85
N GLU A 173 9.48 -15.22 9.48
CA GLU A 173 8.50 -15.38 8.40
C GLU A 173 9.16 -15.63 7.04
N THR A 174 10.45 -15.32 6.88
CA THR A 174 11.22 -15.62 5.67
C THR A 174 11.13 -17.08 5.25
N LYS A 175 10.97 -18.00 6.22
CA LYS A 175 10.73 -19.42 5.96
C LYS A 175 9.51 -19.68 5.06
N PHE A 176 8.50 -18.81 5.15
CA PHE A 176 7.24 -18.90 4.42
C PHE A 176 7.11 -17.89 3.28
N LEU A 177 7.81 -16.76 3.38
CA LEU A 177 7.81 -15.69 2.39
C LEU A 177 8.73 -15.96 1.21
N SER A 178 9.74 -16.84 1.37
CA SER A 178 10.76 -17.06 0.34
C SER A 178 11.37 -18.48 0.35
N SER A 179 12.32 -18.75 -0.55
CA SER A 179 12.86 -20.10 -0.82
C SER A 179 14.12 -20.43 0.01
N THR A 180 13.98 -20.53 1.33
CA THR A 180 15.12 -20.66 2.27
C THR A 180 15.76 -22.05 2.39
N GLY A 181 15.12 -23.09 1.84
CA GLY A 181 15.61 -24.47 1.95
C GLY A 181 15.59 -24.98 3.40
N ASP A 182 16.69 -25.60 3.83
CA ASP A 182 16.83 -26.23 5.15
C ASP A 182 17.28 -25.28 6.26
N LEU A 183 17.41 -23.98 5.98
CA LEU A 183 17.66 -22.97 7.01
C LEU A 183 16.46 -22.86 7.95
N GLU A 184 16.73 -22.75 9.26
CA GLU A 184 15.71 -22.46 10.27
C GLU A 184 15.95 -21.07 10.85
N PHE A 185 14.89 -20.47 11.39
CA PHE A 185 14.91 -19.09 11.89
C PHE A 185 14.49 -19.06 13.35
N GLU A 186 15.32 -18.45 14.19
CA GLU A 186 15.07 -18.26 15.62
C GLU A 186 14.42 -16.88 15.88
N ASP A 187 13.88 -16.67 17.09
CA ASP A 187 13.35 -15.36 17.51
C ASP A 187 14.47 -14.31 17.48
N GLU A 188 14.17 -13.17 16.86
CA GLU A 188 15.13 -12.11 16.63
C GLU A 188 15.64 -11.51 17.95
N VAL A 189 14.73 -11.26 18.88
CA VAL A 189 15.03 -10.59 20.15
C VAL A 189 15.93 -11.48 21.01
N GLU A 190 15.62 -12.77 21.12
CA GLU A 190 16.42 -13.70 21.91
C GLU A 190 17.84 -13.88 21.34
N CYS A 191 17.95 -13.93 20.02
CA CYS A 191 19.25 -13.99 19.38
C CYS A 191 20.07 -12.70 19.59
N ILE A 192 19.44 -11.53 19.42
CA ILE A 192 20.12 -10.24 19.61
C ILE A 192 20.56 -10.07 21.07
N LYS A 193 19.73 -10.45 22.06
CA LYS A 193 20.12 -10.43 23.48
C LYS A 193 21.41 -11.22 23.72
N LYS A 194 21.48 -12.44 23.19
CA LYS A 194 22.65 -13.31 23.35
C LYS A 194 23.90 -12.71 22.71
N GLU A 195 23.79 -12.20 21.49
CA GLU A 195 24.93 -11.67 20.76
C GLU A 195 25.38 -10.30 21.30
N ALA A 196 24.46 -9.44 21.72
CA ALA A 196 24.78 -8.16 22.37
C ALA A 196 25.48 -8.39 23.71
N HIS A 197 25.01 -9.36 24.50
CA HIS A 197 25.70 -9.77 25.72
C HIS A 197 27.13 -10.23 25.44
N ARG A 198 27.34 -11.07 24.42
CA ARG A 198 28.69 -11.51 24.01
C ARG A 198 29.59 -10.34 23.65
N LEU A 199 29.11 -9.41 22.81
CA LEU A 199 29.87 -8.23 22.38
C LEU A 199 30.21 -7.28 23.56
N THR A 200 29.32 -7.13 24.53
CA THR A 200 29.62 -6.31 25.71
C THR A 200 30.62 -7.01 26.64
N THR A 201 30.44 -8.32 26.94
CA THR A 201 31.25 -9.00 27.95
C THR A 201 32.61 -9.49 27.45
N GLU A 202 32.70 -9.94 26.19
CA GLU A 202 33.92 -10.52 25.63
C GLU A 202 34.75 -9.49 24.88
N GLU A 203 34.09 -8.57 24.15
CA GLU A 203 34.77 -7.57 23.30
C GLU A 203 34.87 -6.19 23.96
N GLY A 204 34.20 -5.98 25.09
CA GLY A 204 34.20 -4.74 25.86
C GLY A 204 33.53 -3.57 25.12
N LEU A 205 32.60 -3.86 24.21
CA LEU A 205 31.90 -2.82 23.45
C LEU A 205 30.86 -2.10 24.30
N ASN A 206 30.75 -0.79 24.10
CA ASN A 206 29.77 0.08 24.75
C ASN A 206 28.85 0.81 23.76
N LYS A 207 28.94 0.46 22.48
CA LYS A 207 28.10 0.97 21.38
C LYS A 207 27.69 -0.20 20.50
N ILE A 208 26.40 -0.55 20.49
CA ILE A 208 25.89 -1.71 19.75
C ILE A 208 24.64 -1.33 18.97
N PHE A 209 24.66 -1.59 17.67
CA PHE A 209 23.54 -1.38 16.77
C PHE A 209 22.94 -2.71 16.33
N ALA A 210 21.63 -2.72 16.13
CA ALA A 210 20.93 -3.80 15.44
C ALA A 210 20.55 -3.32 14.03
N VAL A 211 20.85 -4.11 13.01
CA VAL A 211 20.44 -3.87 11.62
C VAL A 211 19.67 -5.09 11.12
N GLY A 212 18.49 -4.90 10.54
CA GLY A 212 17.70 -6.07 10.15
C GLY A 212 16.37 -5.79 9.49
N HIS A 213 15.64 -6.89 9.30
CA HIS A 213 14.52 -6.95 8.38
C HIS A 213 13.33 -7.74 8.98
N SER A 214 12.71 -7.17 10.02
CA SER A 214 11.55 -7.78 10.71
C SER A 214 10.34 -6.87 10.88
N GLY A 215 10.41 -5.65 10.36
CA GLY A 215 9.31 -4.70 10.44
C GLY A 215 9.30 -3.87 11.71
N PHE A 216 8.74 -2.68 11.58
CA PHE A 216 8.85 -1.60 12.55
C PHE A 216 8.37 -1.93 13.97
N ALA A 217 7.39 -2.82 14.11
CA ALA A 217 6.91 -3.27 15.42
C ALA A 217 7.95 -4.14 16.15
N VAL A 218 8.65 -5.01 15.42
CA VAL A 218 9.73 -5.83 15.95
C VAL A 218 10.96 -4.96 16.23
N ASP A 219 11.26 -3.99 15.39
CA ASP A 219 12.36 -3.04 15.61
C ASP A 219 12.20 -2.29 16.96
N GLN A 220 10.99 -1.82 17.25
CA GLN A 220 10.65 -1.22 18.55
C GLN A 220 10.68 -2.23 19.71
N LYS A 221 10.36 -3.51 19.45
CA LYS A 221 10.47 -4.57 20.45
C LYS A 221 11.94 -4.84 20.80
N ILE A 222 12.83 -4.95 19.81
CA ILE A 222 14.28 -5.08 20.00
C ILE A 222 14.81 -3.91 20.83
N ALA A 223 14.49 -2.68 20.43
CA ALA A 223 14.89 -1.47 21.14
C ALA A 223 14.41 -1.47 22.61
N ARG A 224 13.21 -1.97 22.90
CA ARG A 224 12.68 -2.06 24.29
C ARG A 224 13.34 -3.16 25.11
N GLU A 225 13.52 -4.34 24.54
CA GLU A 225 13.84 -5.56 25.28
C GLU A 225 15.33 -5.89 25.36
N VAL A 226 16.19 -5.21 24.58
CA VAL A 226 17.64 -5.42 24.60
C VAL A 226 18.34 -4.13 25.06
N PRO A 227 18.65 -3.97 26.36
CA PRO A 227 19.22 -2.75 26.93
C PRO A 227 20.54 -2.30 26.31
N GLU A 228 21.35 -3.26 25.82
CA GLU A 228 22.64 -3.01 25.21
C GLU A 228 22.56 -2.35 23.82
N ILE A 229 21.40 -2.36 23.16
CA ILE A 229 21.23 -1.78 21.83
C ILE A 229 20.99 -0.27 21.93
N ASP A 230 21.77 0.52 21.20
CA ASP A 230 21.63 1.97 21.13
C ASP A 230 20.76 2.41 19.92
N ILE A 231 20.95 1.75 18.78
CA ILE A 231 20.30 2.10 17.51
C ILE A 231 19.80 0.83 16.82
N VAL A 232 18.55 0.87 16.36
CA VAL A 232 17.93 -0.14 15.50
C VAL A 232 17.67 0.46 14.13
N VAL A 233 18.33 -0.07 13.11
CA VAL A 233 18.06 0.20 11.69
C VAL A 233 17.23 -0.96 11.15
N GLY A 234 15.99 -0.66 10.77
CA GLY A 234 15.01 -1.66 10.33
C GLY A 234 14.77 -1.70 8.82
N GLY A 235 13.77 -2.48 8.43
CA GLY A 235 13.23 -2.62 7.07
C GLY A 235 11.91 -3.40 7.07
N HIS A 236 11.53 -3.98 5.93
CA HIS A 236 10.39 -4.90 5.70
C HIS A 236 9.02 -4.22 5.59
N THR A 237 8.70 -3.31 6.50
CA THR A 237 7.37 -2.68 6.58
C THR A 237 7.25 -1.39 5.77
N ASN A 238 8.32 -1.00 5.05
CA ASN A 238 8.39 0.24 4.29
C ASN A 238 8.00 1.48 5.12
N THR A 239 8.38 1.51 6.40
CA THR A 239 7.91 2.53 7.33
C THR A 239 8.61 3.86 7.03
N PHE A 240 7.82 4.88 6.70
CA PHE A 240 8.32 6.23 6.54
C PHE A 240 8.23 7.00 7.87
N LEU A 241 9.40 7.38 8.40
CA LEU A 241 9.53 8.20 9.60
C LEU A 241 10.07 9.58 9.21
N TYR A 242 9.47 10.64 9.76
CA TYR A 242 9.91 12.01 9.47
C TYR A 242 9.56 12.97 10.61
N THR A 243 10.50 13.84 10.97
CA THR A 243 10.29 14.93 11.94
C THR A 243 10.07 16.24 11.19
N GLY A 244 8.85 16.77 11.29
CA GLY A 244 8.40 17.97 10.57
C GLY A 244 7.53 17.66 9.36
N PRO A 245 7.27 18.64 8.48
CA PRO A 245 6.50 18.41 7.26
C PRO A 245 7.25 17.46 6.30
N PRO A 246 6.64 16.35 5.86
CA PRO A 246 7.23 15.47 4.85
C PRO A 246 7.58 16.21 3.55
N PRO A 247 8.68 15.85 2.87
CA PRO A 247 9.13 16.54 1.66
C PRO A 247 8.51 15.97 0.36
N SER A 248 7.73 14.89 0.45
CA SER A 248 7.05 14.25 -0.69
C SER A 248 5.67 13.72 -0.28
N VAL A 249 5.13 12.77 -1.05
CA VAL A 249 3.76 12.25 -0.90
C VAL A 249 3.56 11.28 0.26
N GLU A 250 4.65 10.76 0.86
CA GLU A 250 4.55 9.79 1.96
C GLU A 250 4.06 10.46 3.25
N GLU A 251 3.11 9.80 3.91
CA GLU A 251 2.67 10.18 5.25
C GLU A 251 3.60 9.59 6.31
N ALA A 252 4.13 10.45 7.19
CA ALA A 252 5.02 10.00 8.27
C ALA A 252 4.23 9.20 9.32
N GLN A 253 4.67 7.97 9.57
CA GLN A 253 4.08 7.07 10.58
C GLN A 253 4.59 7.33 12.00
N GLY A 254 5.60 8.21 12.13
CA GLY A 254 6.18 8.62 13.39
C GLY A 254 7.33 9.62 13.19
N PRO A 255 7.85 10.21 14.27
CA PRO A 255 9.03 11.06 14.19
C PRO A 255 10.26 10.25 13.78
N TYR A 256 11.22 10.93 13.16
CA TYR A 256 12.54 10.37 12.89
C TYR A 256 13.58 11.02 13.83
N PRO A 257 14.37 10.23 14.59
CA PRO A 257 14.13 8.82 14.91
C PRO A 257 12.94 8.64 15.87
N VAL A 258 12.41 7.42 15.96
CA VAL A 258 11.55 7.05 17.10
C VAL A 258 12.43 6.74 18.30
N VAL A 259 12.14 7.40 19.43
CA VAL A 259 12.89 7.24 20.67
C VAL A 259 12.14 6.27 21.57
N VAL A 260 12.80 5.16 21.90
CA VAL A 260 12.31 4.19 22.87
C VAL A 260 12.98 4.46 24.21
N GLU A 261 12.21 4.93 25.19
CA GLU A 261 12.67 5.12 26.56
C GLU A 261 12.41 3.84 27.38
N ARG A 262 13.42 3.39 28.13
CA ARG A 262 13.35 2.19 28.98
C ARG A 262 13.15 2.56 30.44
N GLU A 263 12.77 1.58 31.25
CA GLU A 263 12.51 1.78 32.68
C GLU A 263 13.74 2.25 33.47
N ASP A 264 14.94 1.88 33.04
CA ASP A 264 16.21 2.30 33.64
C ASP A 264 16.66 3.71 33.20
N GLY A 265 15.86 4.39 32.36
CA GLY A 265 16.15 5.70 31.81
C GLY A 265 17.09 5.70 30.60
N SER A 266 17.60 4.54 30.19
CA SER A 266 18.34 4.40 28.93
C SER A 266 17.40 4.55 27.73
N LYS A 267 17.98 4.86 26.57
CA LYS A 267 17.24 5.15 25.35
C LYS A 267 17.82 4.37 24.18
N ALA A 268 16.95 3.97 23.26
CA ALA A 268 17.34 3.47 21.95
C ALA A 268 16.60 4.23 20.85
N LEU A 269 17.25 4.33 19.69
CA LEU A 269 16.71 5.02 18.52
C LEU A 269 16.32 3.99 17.46
N VAL A 270 15.10 4.09 16.94
CA VAL A 270 14.60 3.22 15.86
C VAL A 270 14.43 4.05 14.60
N VAL A 271 14.96 3.56 13.49
CA VAL A 271 14.90 4.22 12.18
C VAL A 271 14.57 3.24 11.05
N GLN A 272 13.80 3.74 10.08
CA GLN A 272 13.58 3.19 8.74
C GLN A 272 13.50 4.38 7.76
N ASP A 273 13.75 4.14 6.46
CA ASP A 273 13.78 5.19 5.45
C ASP A 273 12.81 4.97 4.28
N PHE A 274 11.61 4.47 4.59
CA PHE A 274 10.60 4.09 3.60
C PHE A 274 11.07 2.91 2.75
N ALA A 275 11.29 3.09 1.45
CA ALA A 275 11.56 2.02 0.48
C ALA A 275 12.12 2.58 -0.84
N PHE A 276 12.49 1.66 -1.73
CA PHE A 276 12.84 1.88 -3.14
C PHE A 276 14.10 2.71 -3.37
N GLY A 277 14.84 3.04 -2.30
CA GLY A 277 15.91 4.03 -2.35
C GLY A 277 15.39 5.42 -2.76
N LYS A 278 14.12 5.75 -2.45
CA LYS A 278 13.56 7.10 -2.66
C LYS A 278 14.18 8.11 -1.69
N TYR A 279 14.47 7.64 -0.48
CA TYR A 279 15.15 8.38 0.55
C TYR A 279 16.49 7.72 0.87
N MET A 280 17.30 8.46 1.60
CA MET A 280 18.49 7.95 2.28
C MET A 280 18.37 8.32 3.76
N GLY A 281 18.22 7.33 4.62
CA GLY A 281 18.26 7.52 6.05
C GLY A 281 19.51 8.30 6.47
N TYR A 282 19.32 9.35 7.27
CA TYR A 282 20.40 10.20 7.78
C TYR A 282 20.14 10.54 9.25
N LEU A 283 20.88 9.90 10.14
CA LEU A 283 20.79 10.09 11.59
C LEU A 283 22.15 10.55 12.12
N GLN A 284 22.19 11.69 12.77
CA GLN A 284 23.35 12.16 13.53
C GLN A 284 23.13 11.87 15.00
N VAL A 285 24.12 11.29 15.65
CA VAL A 285 24.09 10.99 17.09
C VAL A 285 25.39 11.45 17.75
N MET A 286 25.29 11.80 19.02
CA MET A 286 26.43 12.09 19.88
C MET A 286 26.42 11.12 21.05
N PHE A 287 27.51 10.40 21.22
CA PHE A 287 27.76 9.53 22.36
C PHE A 287 28.68 10.24 23.37
N ASP A 288 28.49 9.96 24.65
CA ASP A 288 29.47 10.29 25.70
C ASP A 288 30.60 9.24 25.78
N GLU A 289 31.54 9.48 26.70
CA GLU A 289 32.71 8.62 26.93
C GLU A 289 32.31 7.20 27.41
N ASP A 290 31.17 7.07 28.09
CA ASP A 290 30.64 5.78 28.54
C ASP A 290 29.91 5.03 27.41
N GLY A 291 29.71 5.65 26.24
CA GLY A 291 29.00 5.08 25.10
C GLY A 291 27.49 5.33 25.12
N ARG A 292 26.99 6.26 25.94
CA ARG A 292 25.55 6.56 26.03
C ARG A 292 25.14 7.68 25.09
N LEU A 293 23.94 7.57 24.51
CA LEU A 293 23.34 8.59 23.66
C LEU A 293 23.05 9.89 24.43
N GLN A 294 23.67 10.99 24.00
CA GLN A 294 23.49 12.34 24.57
C GLN A 294 22.55 13.20 23.74
N SER A 295 22.67 13.15 22.41
CA SER A 295 21.79 13.89 21.50
C SER A 295 21.68 13.18 20.16
N TRP A 296 20.57 13.40 19.46
CA TRP A 296 20.33 12.88 18.13
C TRP A 296 19.50 13.85 17.29
N GLY A 297 19.61 13.74 15.97
CA GLY A 297 18.83 14.50 15.02
C GLY A 297 19.03 13.99 13.60
N GLY A 298 18.23 14.50 12.66
CA GLY A 298 18.28 14.08 11.26
C GLY A 298 16.89 13.81 10.71
N ASN A 299 16.86 13.34 9.46
CA ASN A 299 15.68 12.93 8.73
C ASN A 299 16.13 12.16 7.48
N PRO A 300 15.32 11.24 6.92
CA PRO A 300 15.58 10.67 5.61
C PRO A 300 15.69 11.78 4.55
N ILE A 301 16.79 11.76 3.79
CA ILE A 301 17.06 12.73 2.74
C ILE A 301 16.34 12.28 1.48
N LEU A 302 15.42 13.11 0.96
CA LEU A 302 14.75 12.84 -0.31
C LEU A 302 15.77 12.89 -1.46
N LEU A 303 15.83 11.83 -2.25
CA LEU A 303 16.70 11.73 -3.42
C LEU A 303 15.94 12.15 -4.68
N ASP A 304 15.57 13.42 -4.78
CA ASP A 304 14.88 13.97 -5.96
C ASP A 304 15.86 14.46 -7.04
N ALA A 305 15.33 15.12 -8.07
CA ALA A 305 16.09 15.70 -9.17
C ALA A 305 17.11 16.78 -8.76
N SER A 306 17.11 17.27 -7.51
CA SER A 306 18.15 18.17 -7.00
C SER A 306 19.47 17.45 -6.68
N VAL A 307 19.42 16.11 -6.50
CA VAL A 307 20.61 15.27 -6.37
C VAL A 307 21.01 14.80 -7.77
N GLU A 308 22.21 15.18 -8.20
CA GLU A 308 22.74 14.76 -9.49
C GLU A 308 23.00 13.24 -9.53
N GLU A 309 22.73 12.61 -10.66
CA GLU A 309 23.03 11.19 -10.89
C GLU A 309 24.53 10.99 -11.12
N ASP A 310 25.12 10.00 -10.43
CA ASP A 310 26.53 9.66 -10.63
C ASP A 310 26.79 9.10 -12.05
N PRO A 311 27.67 9.72 -12.85
CA PRO A 311 27.89 9.34 -14.23
C PRO A 311 28.52 7.95 -14.40
N ALA A 312 29.32 7.47 -13.44
CA ALA A 312 29.93 6.15 -13.53
C ALA A 312 28.89 5.04 -13.28
N ILE A 313 27.90 5.30 -12.43
CA ILE A 313 26.79 4.37 -12.20
C ILE A 313 25.84 4.34 -13.40
N LEU A 314 25.59 5.50 -14.02
CA LEU A 314 24.85 5.54 -15.29
C LEU A 314 25.54 4.72 -16.38
N GLU A 315 26.87 4.84 -16.51
CA GLU A 315 27.65 4.04 -17.46
C GLU A 315 27.58 2.53 -17.17
N LEU A 316 27.61 2.14 -15.89
CA LEU A 316 27.44 0.75 -15.46
C LEU A 316 26.05 0.20 -15.83
N LEU A 317 24.99 1.01 -15.69
CA LEU A 317 23.61 0.60 -15.94
C LEU A 317 23.25 0.55 -17.43
N GLU A 318 23.89 1.36 -18.27
CA GLU A 318 23.50 1.53 -19.67
C GLU A 318 23.39 0.24 -20.50
N PRO A 319 24.35 -0.71 -20.50
CA PRO A 319 24.22 -1.93 -21.31
C PRO A 319 23.03 -2.79 -20.87
N TYR A 320 22.81 -2.93 -19.57
CA TYR A 320 21.68 -3.65 -18.99
C TYR A 320 20.35 -2.94 -19.29
N GLY A 321 20.36 -1.61 -19.25
CA GLY A 321 19.22 -0.76 -19.58
C GLY A 321 18.80 -0.85 -21.04
N GLN A 322 19.72 -1.10 -21.96
CA GLN A 322 19.37 -1.35 -23.37
C GLN A 322 18.59 -2.66 -23.53
N GLU A 323 18.98 -3.74 -22.83
CA GLU A 323 18.22 -5.00 -22.85
C GLU A 323 16.82 -4.80 -22.24
N VAL A 324 16.73 -4.12 -21.09
CA VAL A 324 15.46 -3.78 -20.46
C VAL A 324 14.57 -2.99 -21.43
N LYS A 325 15.09 -1.90 -22.03
CA LYS A 325 14.37 -1.06 -23.00
C LYS A 325 13.83 -1.85 -24.18
N LEU A 326 14.60 -2.81 -24.70
CA LEU A 326 14.19 -3.66 -25.82
C LEU A 326 13.04 -4.61 -25.45
N ARG A 327 13.08 -5.21 -24.26
CA ARG A 327 12.06 -6.17 -23.83
C ARG A 327 10.79 -5.50 -23.31
N VAL A 328 10.94 -4.51 -22.45
CA VAL A 328 9.82 -3.80 -21.77
C VAL A 328 8.82 -3.23 -22.76
N ARG A 329 9.29 -2.60 -23.85
CA ARG A 329 8.41 -1.94 -24.84
C ARG A 329 7.78 -2.90 -25.84
N GLN A 330 8.13 -4.18 -25.79
CA GLN A 330 7.58 -5.16 -26.72
C GLN A 330 6.11 -5.41 -26.36
N ALA A 331 5.20 -5.04 -27.27
CA ALA A 331 3.81 -5.46 -27.18
C ALA A 331 3.74 -7.00 -27.29
N VAL A 332 3.15 -7.64 -26.29
CA VAL A 332 3.00 -9.10 -26.20
C VAL A 332 1.55 -9.54 -26.37
N GLY A 333 0.60 -8.61 -26.36
CA GLY A 333 -0.80 -8.86 -26.73
C GLY A 333 -1.66 -7.62 -26.55
N ARG A 334 -2.98 -7.82 -26.46
CA ARG A 334 -3.95 -6.76 -26.18
C ARG A 334 -5.01 -7.19 -25.17
N THR A 335 -5.62 -6.24 -24.48
CA THR A 335 -6.82 -6.38 -23.66
C THR A 335 -7.86 -5.34 -24.07
N ASN A 336 -9.14 -5.73 -24.06
CA ASN A 336 -10.28 -4.84 -24.29
C ASN A 336 -11.04 -4.51 -22.99
N VAL A 337 -10.54 -5.02 -21.86
CA VAL A 337 -11.13 -4.84 -20.54
C VAL A 337 -10.04 -4.52 -19.52
N LEU A 338 -10.41 -3.79 -18.47
CA LEU A 338 -9.56 -3.62 -17.29
C LEU A 338 -9.30 -5.00 -16.69
N LEU A 339 -8.04 -5.42 -16.67
CA LEU A 339 -7.62 -6.59 -15.92
C LEU A 339 -7.29 -6.15 -14.50
N ARG A 340 -8.28 -6.22 -13.62
CA ARG A 340 -8.20 -5.71 -12.25
C ARG A 340 -7.44 -6.68 -11.35
N GLY A 341 -6.31 -6.21 -10.84
CA GLY A 341 -5.33 -6.94 -10.04
C GLY A 341 -4.98 -6.32 -8.70
N ASP A 342 -5.76 -5.32 -8.23
CA ASP A 342 -5.48 -4.62 -6.98
C ASP A 342 -5.66 -5.53 -5.75
N ARG A 343 -4.89 -5.22 -4.69
CA ARG A 343 -4.83 -6.04 -3.46
C ARG A 343 -6.20 -6.17 -2.80
N LEU A 344 -6.95 -5.07 -2.65
CA LEU A 344 -8.24 -5.03 -1.97
C LEU A 344 -9.32 -5.83 -2.72
N THR A 345 -9.18 -6.00 -4.03
CA THR A 345 -10.08 -6.83 -4.83
C THR A 345 -9.62 -8.29 -4.87
N CYS A 346 -8.44 -8.58 -5.42
CA CYS A 346 -8.02 -9.96 -5.66
C CYS A 346 -7.80 -10.75 -4.36
N ARG A 347 -7.44 -10.11 -3.24
CA ARG A 347 -7.23 -10.84 -1.97
C ARG A 347 -8.52 -11.08 -1.18
N MET A 348 -9.65 -10.52 -1.62
CA MET A 348 -10.92 -10.58 -0.89
C MET A 348 -12.06 -11.24 -1.66
N LYS A 349 -11.98 -11.27 -2.98
CA LYS A 349 -13.02 -11.80 -3.87
C LYS A 349 -12.44 -12.24 -5.21
N GLU A 350 -13.29 -12.85 -6.04
CA GLU A 350 -12.94 -13.15 -7.44
C GLU A 350 -12.52 -11.86 -8.17
N CYS A 351 -11.39 -11.91 -8.86
CA CYS A 351 -10.94 -10.84 -9.74
C CYS A 351 -10.66 -11.39 -11.14
N ASN A 352 -10.93 -10.58 -12.17
CA ASN A 352 -10.85 -11.06 -13.54
C ASN A 352 -9.41 -11.26 -14.02
N LEU A 353 -8.43 -10.51 -13.49
CA LEU A 353 -7.02 -10.82 -13.72
C LEU A 353 -6.63 -12.16 -13.09
N GLY A 354 -7.13 -12.45 -11.88
CA GLY A 354 -6.97 -13.75 -11.23
C GLY A 354 -7.53 -14.91 -12.07
N ASN A 355 -8.73 -14.74 -12.64
CA ASN A 355 -9.30 -15.70 -13.58
C ASN A 355 -8.40 -15.91 -14.80
N PHE A 356 -7.91 -14.82 -15.40
CA PHE A 356 -7.02 -14.86 -16.55
C PHE A 356 -5.70 -15.60 -16.25
N LEU A 357 -5.06 -15.34 -15.10
CA LEU A 357 -3.81 -15.99 -14.71
C LEU A 357 -4.00 -17.48 -14.42
N ALA A 358 -5.08 -17.85 -13.72
CA ALA A 358 -5.41 -19.25 -13.47
C ALA A 358 -5.77 -19.99 -14.77
N ASP A 359 -6.44 -19.33 -15.71
CA ASP A 359 -6.73 -19.90 -17.03
C ASP A 359 -5.46 -20.05 -17.88
N ALA A 360 -4.57 -19.06 -17.88
CA ALA A 360 -3.29 -19.13 -18.56
C ALA A 360 -2.45 -20.31 -18.05
N SER A 361 -2.39 -20.45 -16.74
CA SER A 361 -1.73 -21.56 -16.04
C SER A 361 -2.27 -22.90 -16.50
N LEU A 362 -3.59 -23.05 -16.52
CA LEU A 362 -4.22 -24.30 -16.89
C LEU A 362 -4.08 -24.61 -18.38
N ASP A 363 -4.31 -23.61 -19.24
CA ASP A 363 -4.26 -23.74 -20.71
C ASP A 363 -2.91 -24.26 -21.20
N TYR A 364 -1.81 -23.88 -20.54
CA TYR A 364 -0.48 -24.38 -20.85
C TYR A 364 -0.40 -25.92 -20.79
N PHE A 365 -1.16 -26.55 -19.89
CA PHE A 365 -1.21 -28.01 -19.73
C PHE A 365 -2.40 -28.66 -20.45
N VAL A 366 -3.16 -27.91 -21.26
CA VAL A 366 -4.21 -28.47 -22.10
C VAL A 366 -3.60 -28.84 -23.45
N GLU A 367 -3.21 -30.11 -23.57
CA GLU A 367 -2.60 -30.67 -24.79
C GLU A 367 -3.57 -31.63 -25.52
N GLN A 368 -3.21 -32.91 -25.60
CA GLN A 368 -4.01 -33.95 -26.23
C GLN A 368 -4.94 -34.64 -25.21
N PRO A 369 -6.11 -35.15 -25.66
CA PRO A 369 -6.99 -35.90 -24.79
C PRO A 369 -6.30 -37.15 -24.25
N THR A 370 -6.64 -37.53 -23.02
CA THR A 370 -6.23 -38.80 -22.43
C THR A 370 -7.21 -39.89 -22.86
N GLU A 371 -6.90 -41.16 -22.57
CA GLU A 371 -7.85 -42.26 -22.79
C GLU A 371 -9.18 -42.07 -22.04
N LYS A 372 -9.13 -41.36 -20.89
CA LYS A 372 -10.28 -41.21 -19.98
C LYS A 372 -11.03 -39.91 -20.15
N GLY A 373 -10.42 -38.89 -20.75
CA GLY A 373 -10.97 -37.54 -20.74
C GLY A 373 -10.32 -36.57 -21.70
N TRP A 374 -10.79 -35.32 -21.63
CA TRP A 374 -10.33 -34.26 -22.54
C TRP A 374 -8.95 -33.70 -22.16
N ASN A 375 -8.53 -33.86 -20.91
CA ASN A 375 -7.19 -33.55 -20.43
C ASN A 375 -6.88 -34.34 -19.15
N PHE A 376 -5.61 -34.38 -18.71
CA PHE A 376 -5.23 -34.98 -17.43
C PHE A 376 -5.41 -34.03 -16.24
N VAL A 377 -5.45 -32.72 -16.49
CA VAL A 377 -5.61 -31.66 -15.48
C VAL A 377 -6.73 -30.69 -15.88
N ALA A 378 -7.52 -30.27 -14.91
CA ALA A 378 -8.67 -29.38 -15.14
C ALA A 378 -8.76 -28.21 -14.16
N VAL A 379 -7.85 -28.14 -13.19
CA VAL A 379 -7.85 -27.20 -12.06
C VAL A 379 -6.54 -26.42 -12.02
N ALA A 380 -6.64 -25.11 -11.78
CA ALA A 380 -5.48 -24.29 -11.41
C ALA A 380 -5.82 -23.39 -10.21
N LEU A 381 -4.81 -23.15 -9.37
CA LEU A 381 -4.86 -22.24 -8.23
C LEU A 381 -3.79 -21.17 -8.39
N TRP A 382 -4.13 -19.95 -7.98
CA TRP A 382 -3.21 -18.81 -7.98
C TRP A 382 -3.41 -18.00 -6.71
N ASN A 383 -2.38 -17.88 -5.88
CA ASN A 383 -2.45 -17.05 -4.68
C ASN A 383 -2.47 -15.56 -5.06
N SER A 384 -3.41 -14.81 -4.50
CA SER A 384 -3.61 -13.41 -4.81
C SER A 384 -2.44 -12.52 -4.38
N GLY A 385 -1.59 -12.97 -3.45
CA GLY A 385 -0.32 -12.34 -3.11
C GLY A 385 0.65 -12.27 -4.29
N GLY A 386 0.55 -13.23 -5.22
CA GLY A 386 1.28 -13.31 -6.47
C GLY A 386 0.85 -12.29 -7.54
N ILE A 387 -0.30 -11.63 -7.37
CA ILE A 387 -0.85 -10.64 -8.31
C ILE A 387 -0.53 -9.24 -7.77
N ARG A 388 0.28 -8.48 -8.52
CA ARG A 388 0.91 -7.26 -7.99
C ARG A 388 0.41 -5.96 -8.59
N ALA A 389 -0.24 -6.01 -9.75
CA ALA A 389 -0.76 -4.83 -10.42
C ALA A 389 -1.99 -5.14 -11.28
N SER A 390 -2.72 -4.09 -11.65
CA SER A 390 -3.75 -4.14 -12.69
C SER A 390 -3.16 -3.80 -14.06
N ILE A 391 -3.82 -4.23 -15.14
CA ILE A 391 -3.55 -3.76 -16.50
C ILE A 391 -4.78 -2.99 -17.00
N ASP A 392 -4.63 -1.67 -17.15
CA ASP A 392 -5.69 -0.78 -17.61
C ASP A 392 -5.68 -0.67 -19.15
N GLU A 393 -6.79 -1.03 -19.78
CA GLU A 393 -6.92 -1.01 -21.24
C GLU A 393 -6.83 0.40 -21.83
N ARG A 394 -7.05 1.44 -21.03
CA ARG A 394 -7.10 2.84 -21.47
C ARG A 394 -5.72 3.47 -21.58
N VAL A 395 -4.74 2.97 -20.82
CA VAL A 395 -3.39 3.56 -20.74
C VAL A 395 -2.64 3.43 -22.07
N ASN A 396 -2.76 2.30 -22.77
CA ASN A 396 -2.02 2.01 -24.00
C ASN A 396 -2.92 1.51 -25.15
N HIS A 397 -4.16 2.01 -25.23
CA HIS A 397 -5.16 1.60 -26.24
C HIS A 397 -5.35 0.07 -26.32
N GLY A 398 -5.33 -0.56 -25.16
CA GLY A 398 -5.44 -1.98 -24.96
C GLY A 398 -4.18 -2.77 -25.24
N ASN A 399 -3.06 -2.17 -25.67
CA ASN A 399 -1.81 -2.91 -25.85
C ASN A 399 -1.25 -3.33 -24.49
N VAL A 400 -0.91 -4.61 -24.39
CA VAL A 400 -0.25 -5.20 -23.22
C VAL A 400 1.20 -5.49 -23.61
N THR A 401 2.12 -4.95 -22.83
CA THR A 401 3.57 -5.04 -23.01
C THR A 401 4.18 -6.08 -22.08
N PHE A 402 5.43 -6.45 -22.35
CA PHE A 402 6.18 -7.34 -21.47
C PHE A 402 6.34 -6.76 -20.05
N GLU A 403 6.51 -5.44 -19.95
CA GLU A 403 6.54 -4.71 -18.68
C GLU A 403 5.23 -4.87 -17.91
N ASP A 404 4.08 -4.78 -18.57
CA ASP A 404 2.78 -4.98 -17.92
C ASP A 404 2.68 -6.39 -17.31
N VAL A 405 3.13 -7.43 -18.03
CA VAL A 405 3.07 -8.82 -17.55
C VAL A 405 4.00 -9.04 -16.35
N ILE A 406 5.24 -8.55 -16.41
CA ILE A 406 6.19 -8.67 -15.29
C ILE A 406 5.70 -7.86 -14.09
N THR A 407 5.09 -6.70 -14.31
CA THR A 407 4.53 -5.89 -13.21
C THR A 407 3.38 -6.64 -12.51
N VAL A 408 2.61 -7.44 -13.24
CA VAL A 408 1.55 -8.29 -12.66
C VAL A 408 2.13 -9.46 -11.86
N ALA A 409 3.12 -10.18 -12.40
CA ALA A 409 3.71 -11.38 -11.82
C ALA A 409 5.27 -11.28 -11.78
N PRO A 410 5.83 -10.51 -10.84
CA PRO A 410 7.25 -10.13 -10.88
C PRO A 410 8.20 -11.21 -10.33
N PHE A 411 7.67 -12.19 -9.62
CA PHE A 411 8.49 -13.12 -8.83
C PHE A 411 9.27 -14.12 -9.68
N GLY A 412 8.93 -14.26 -10.96
CA GLY A 412 9.55 -15.23 -11.85
C GLY A 412 9.39 -16.65 -11.34
N ASN A 413 8.20 -16.99 -10.83
CA ASN A 413 7.92 -18.36 -10.43
C ASN A 413 7.94 -19.26 -11.66
N THR A 414 8.13 -20.56 -11.44
CA THR A 414 7.76 -21.56 -12.44
C THR A 414 6.40 -22.16 -12.12
N MET A 415 5.85 -22.98 -13.03
CA MET A 415 4.59 -23.66 -12.82
C MET A 415 4.77 -25.14 -12.46
N ASP A 416 4.05 -25.56 -11.43
CA ASP A 416 4.03 -26.93 -10.93
C ASP A 416 2.66 -27.55 -11.18
N VAL A 417 2.65 -28.87 -11.44
CA VAL A 417 1.43 -29.68 -11.43
C VAL A 417 1.52 -30.69 -10.29
N VAL A 418 0.63 -30.52 -9.31
CA VAL A 418 0.61 -31.29 -8.07
C VAL A 418 -0.59 -32.22 -8.04
N ALA A 419 -0.38 -33.49 -7.70
CA ALA A 419 -1.45 -34.46 -7.43
C ALA A 419 -1.82 -34.43 -5.94
N LEU A 420 -3.08 -34.09 -5.64
CA LEU A 420 -3.62 -34.01 -4.28
C LEU A 420 -4.87 -34.88 -4.14
N LYS A 421 -5.07 -35.51 -2.97
CA LYS A 421 -6.38 -36.06 -2.63
C LYS A 421 -7.41 -34.94 -2.47
N GLY A 422 -8.68 -35.23 -2.74
CA GLY A 422 -9.77 -34.26 -2.65
C GLY A 422 -9.94 -33.68 -1.24
N ASN A 423 -9.75 -34.48 -0.19
CA ASN A 423 -9.78 -34.00 1.18
C ASN A 423 -8.64 -33.00 1.49
N ILE A 424 -7.48 -33.17 0.86
CA ILE A 424 -6.35 -32.23 0.97
C ILE A 424 -6.64 -30.98 0.16
N LEU A 425 -7.13 -31.11 -1.08
CA LEU A 425 -7.55 -29.96 -1.88
C LEU A 425 -8.63 -29.13 -1.16
N ARG A 426 -9.58 -29.79 -0.48
CA ARG A 426 -10.57 -29.11 0.36
C ARG A 426 -9.91 -28.29 1.47
N GLN A 427 -8.94 -28.87 2.18
CA GLN A 427 -8.22 -28.18 3.24
C GLN A 427 -7.38 -27.01 2.72
N VAL A 428 -6.76 -27.13 1.55
CA VAL A 428 -6.08 -26.00 0.87
C VAL A 428 -7.05 -24.86 0.59
N LEU A 429 -8.22 -25.17 0.04
CA LEU A 429 -9.26 -24.16 -0.24
C LEU A 429 -9.86 -23.55 1.04
N GLU A 430 -10.00 -24.32 2.13
CA GLU A 430 -10.38 -23.77 3.44
C GLU A 430 -9.29 -22.86 4.02
N PHE A 431 -8.03 -23.27 3.90
CA PHE A 431 -6.88 -22.52 4.41
C PHE A 431 -6.74 -21.16 3.72
N SER A 432 -7.12 -21.02 2.44
CA SER A 432 -7.09 -19.72 1.76
C SER A 432 -7.94 -18.64 2.45
N MET A 433 -8.86 -19.05 3.33
CA MET A 433 -9.75 -18.18 4.07
C MET A 433 -9.37 -18.04 5.56
N LYS A 434 -8.21 -18.53 6.03
CA LYS A 434 -7.88 -18.56 7.47
C LYS A 434 -7.88 -17.18 8.12
N ASP A 435 -7.26 -16.22 7.44
CA ASP A 435 -6.98 -14.86 7.91
C ASP A 435 -7.88 -13.85 7.17
N TYR A 436 -9.00 -14.33 6.60
CA TYR A 436 -9.96 -13.49 5.91
C TYR A 436 -10.70 -12.59 6.90
N ASP A 437 -10.56 -11.28 6.70
CA ASP A 437 -11.17 -10.22 7.48
C ASP A 437 -11.71 -9.12 6.55
N LEU A 438 -13.00 -8.79 6.69
CA LEU A 438 -13.72 -7.82 5.85
C LEU A 438 -13.29 -6.38 6.10
N ASP A 439 -12.75 -6.10 7.30
CA ASP A 439 -12.34 -4.76 7.70
C ASP A 439 -10.82 -4.54 7.51
N SER A 440 -10.11 -5.54 6.95
CA SER A 440 -8.67 -5.45 6.74
C SER A 440 -8.31 -4.44 5.65
N ILE A 441 -7.43 -3.51 6.02
CA ILE A 441 -6.83 -2.52 5.11
C ILE A 441 -5.63 -3.09 4.30
N ASP A 442 -5.08 -4.23 4.72
CA ASP A 442 -4.07 -4.98 3.97
C ASP A 442 -4.33 -6.49 4.09
N PRO A 443 -5.26 -7.03 3.29
CA PRO A 443 -5.60 -8.45 3.34
C PRO A 443 -4.41 -9.33 2.92
N PRO A 444 -4.26 -10.52 3.53
CA PRO A 444 -3.13 -11.42 3.27
C PRO A 444 -3.15 -12.00 1.84
N GLY A 445 -1.98 -12.39 1.34
CA GLY A 445 -1.81 -12.92 -0.02
C GLY A 445 -2.43 -14.30 -0.27
N SER A 446 -2.78 -15.04 0.78
CA SER A 446 -3.17 -16.45 0.73
C SER A 446 -4.53 -16.74 0.07
N PHE A 447 -5.35 -15.73 -0.22
CA PHE A 447 -6.62 -15.94 -0.93
C PHE A 447 -6.36 -16.51 -2.32
N LEU A 448 -7.18 -17.47 -2.77
CA LEU A 448 -6.95 -18.20 -4.02
C LEU A 448 -7.89 -17.75 -5.13
N GLN A 449 -7.32 -17.28 -6.23
CA GLN A 449 -7.97 -17.21 -7.54
C GLN A 449 -7.89 -18.58 -8.22
N VAL A 450 -8.87 -18.93 -9.05
CA VAL A 450 -9.05 -20.31 -9.50
C VAL A 450 -9.45 -20.45 -10.97
N SER A 451 -9.07 -21.58 -11.58
CA SER A 451 -9.65 -22.09 -12.83
C SER A 451 -10.15 -23.51 -12.62
N GLY A 452 -11.28 -23.85 -13.25
CA GLY A 452 -11.90 -25.18 -13.13
C GLY A 452 -12.55 -25.48 -11.78
N LEU A 453 -12.75 -24.47 -10.93
CA LEU A 453 -13.45 -24.57 -9.65
C LEU A 453 -14.63 -23.60 -9.58
N ARG A 454 -15.66 -24.01 -8.83
CA ARG A 454 -16.75 -23.13 -8.37
C ARG A 454 -16.91 -23.29 -6.87
N LEU A 455 -16.62 -22.22 -6.14
CA LEU A 455 -16.49 -22.21 -4.69
C LEU A 455 -17.54 -21.30 -4.06
N THR A 456 -18.08 -21.71 -2.92
CA THR A 456 -18.92 -20.86 -2.07
C THR A 456 -18.41 -20.89 -0.65
N TYR A 457 -17.99 -19.74 -0.15
CA TYR A 457 -17.55 -19.52 1.22
C TYR A 457 -18.62 -18.82 2.03
N ASN A 458 -18.85 -19.28 3.26
CA ASN A 458 -19.62 -18.56 4.27
C ASN A 458 -18.67 -18.08 5.37
N VAL A 459 -18.38 -16.79 5.41
CA VAL A 459 -17.42 -16.21 6.36
C VAL A 459 -17.98 -16.07 7.77
N SER A 460 -19.29 -16.27 7.95
CA SER A 460 -19.90 -16.38 9.28
C SER A 460 -19.67 -17.74 9.94
N ASN A 461 -19.15 -18.73 9.21
CA ASN A 461 -18.72 -19.98 9.81
C ASN A 461 -17.33 -19.83 10.46
N PRO A 462 -17.01 -20.67 11.47
CA PRO A 462 -15.68 -20.74 12.05
C PRO A 462 -14.59 -20.99 10.99
N VAL A 463 -13.38 -20.46 11.24
CA VAL A 463 -12.19 -20.75 10.44
C VAL A 463 -12.01 -22.27 10.31
N GLY A 464 -11.72 -22.74 9.09
CA GLY A 464 -11.63 -24.16 8.76
C GLY A 464 -12.98 -24.83 8.43
N SER A 465 -14.10 -24.09 8.44
CA SER A 465 -15.42 -24.57 8.00
C SER A 465 -16.14 -23.53 7.13
N ARG A 466 -15.38 -22.68 6.45
CA ARG A 466 -15.90 -21.57 5.64
C ARG A 466 -16.30 -22.06 4.26
N LEU A 467 -15.67 -23.10 3.69
CA LEU A 467 -16.01 -23.64 2.36
C LEU A 467 -17.28 -24.49 2.40
N THR A 468 -18.41 -23.88 2.05
CA THR A 468 -19.72 -24.56 2.07
C THR A 468 -19.99 -25.38 0.81
N LYS A 469 -19.47 -24.95 -0.35
CA LYS A 469 -19.62 -25.67 -1.62
C LYS A 469 -18.33 -25.61 -2.42
N ALA A 470 -17.91 -26.74 -2.95
CA ALA A 470 -16.80 -26.85 -3.89
C ALA A 470 -17.19 -27.78 -5.03
N TYR A 471 -17.19 -27.26 -6.25
CA TYR A 471 -17.37 -28.05 -7.46
C TYR A 471 -16.12 -27.97 -8.32
N VAL A 472 -15.72 -29.12 -8.87
CA VAL A 472 -14.53 -29.29 -9.70
C VAL A 472 -14.93 -29.67 -11.12
N ARG A 473 -14.31 -29.05 -12.12
CA ARG A 473 -14.47 -29.45 -13.52
C ARG A 473 -13.81 -30.82 -13.72
N CYS A 474 -14.57 -31.80 -14.22
CA CYS A 474 -14.00 -33.12 -14.51
C CYS A 474 -12.96 -33.04 -15.63
N ALA A 475 -11.80 -33.68 -15.42
CA ALA A 475 -10.77 -33.90 -16.45
C ALA A 475 -11.08 -35.22 -17.20
N ASP A 476 -11.34 -36.28 -16.46
CA ASP A 476 -11.72 -37.63 -16.91
C ASP A 476 -13.18 -37.71 -17.36
N CYS A 477 -13.56 -36.89 -18.33
CA CYS A 477 -14.88 -36.91 -18.94
C CYS A 477 -14.82 -36.45 -20.39
N ARG A 478 -15.76 -36.91 -21.23
CA ARG A 478 -15.81 -36.52 -22.65
C ARG A 478 -16.27 -35.07 -22.86
N VAL A 479 -17.13 -34.57 -21.98
CA VAL A 479 -17.63 -33.20 -22.00
C VAL A 479 -17.37 -32.61 -20.61
N PRO A 480 -16.54 -31.56 -20.49
CA PRO A 480 -16.23 -30.95 -19.21
C PRO A 480 -17.50 -30.46 -18.50
N LYS A 481 -17.68 -30.86 -17.24
CA LYS A 481 -18.78 -30.43 -16.38
C LYS A 481 -18.30 -30.32 -14.94
N TYR A 482 -18.96 -29.48 -14.16
CA TYR A 482 -18.68 -29.31 -12.74
C TYR A 482 -19.40 -30.39 -11.94
N LEU A 483 -18.64 -31.11 -11.11
CA LEU A 483 -19.13 -32.12 -10.17
C LEU A 483 -18.71 -31.73 -8.75
N PRO A 484 -19.46 -32.12 -7.70
CA PRO A 484 -19.00 -31.89 -6.32
C PRO A 484 -17.58 -32.44 -6.11
N LEU A 485 -16.77 -31.71 -5.34
CA LEU A 485 -15.45 -32.20 -4.91
C LEU A 485 -15.62 -33.52 -4.18
N ASP A 486 -14.96 -34.57 -4.67
CA ASP A 486 -14.93 -35.89 -4.05
C ASP A 486 -13.66 -36.02 -3.22
N GLU A 487 -13.82 -36.19 -1.91
CA GLU A 487 -12.71 -36.18 -0.96
C GLU A 487 -11.71 -37.33 -1.15
N GLU A 488 -12.15 -38.45 -1.73
CA GLU A 488 -11.31 -39.63 -1.95
C GLU A 488 -10.60 -39.64 -3.31
N SER A 489 -11.10 -38.86 -4.27
CA SER A 489 -10.52 -38.75 -5.60
C SER A 489 -9.17 -38.02 -5.58
N VAL A 490 -8.30 -38.34 -6.53
CA VAL A 490 -7.03 -37.61 -6.76
C VAL A 490 -7.22 -36.59 -7.87
N TYR A 491 -6.81 -35.35 -7.60
CA TYR A 491 -6.88 -34.24 -8.54
C TYR A 491 -5.47 -33.76 -8.87
N TRP A 492 -5.19 -33.61 -10.17
CA TRP A 492 -4.07 -32.80 -10.63
C TRP A 492 -4.47 -31.33 -10.57
N VAL A 493 -3.58 -30.51 -10.00
CA VAL A 493 -3.80 -29.09 -9.75
C VAL A 493 -2.56 -28.33 -10.21
N VAL A 494 -2.76 -27.38 -11.12
CA VAL A 494 -1.70 -26.45 -11.55
C VAL A 494 -1.58 -25.31 -10.55
N MET A 495 -0.35 -24.93 -10.17
CA MET A 495 -0.09 -23.77 -9.32
C MET A 495 1.34 -23.25 -9.54
N ASN A 496 1.63 -22.04 -9.08
CA ASN A 496 3.00 -21.53 -9.12
C ASN A 496 3.91 -22.27 -8.11
N THR A 497 5.21 -22.23 -8.35
CA THR A 497 6.19 -22.99 -7.57
C THR A 497 6.26 -22.55 -6.10
N TYR A 498 6.01 -21.27 -5.84
CA TYR A 498 5.92 -20.71 -4.50
C TYR A 498 4.83 -21.44 -3.68
N MET A 499 3.62 -21.57 -4.21
CA MET A 499 2.55 -22.34 -3.58
C MET A 499 2.89 -23.83 -3.45
N ALA A 500 3.44 -24.44 -4.50
CA ALA A 500 3.76 -25.87 -4.50
C ALA A 500 4.78 -26.25 -3.40
N LYS A 501 5.68 -25.32 -3.06
CA LYS A 501 6.67 -25.45 -1.97
C LYS A 501 6.14 -25.06 -0.59
N GLY A 502 4.89 -24.58 -0.50
CA GLY A 502 4.25 -24.22 0.76
C GLY A 502 4.25 -22.74 1.12
N GLY A 503 4.58 -21.86 0.17
CA GLY A 503 4.45 -20.41 0.32
C GLY A 503 3.03 -19.97 0.72
N ASP A 504 2.90 -18.77 1.29
CA ASP A 504 1.67 -18.26 1.94
C ASP A 504 1.13 -19.17 3.06
N GLY A 505 1.96 -20.08 3.58
CA GLY A 505 1.60 -21.05 4.62
C GLY A 505 0.92 -22.31 4.08
N PHE A 506 0.89 -22.53 2.77
CA PHE A 506 0.32 -23.73 2.14
C PHE A 506 1.20 -25.00 2.29
N GLU A 507 1.92 -25.17 3.41
CA GLU A 507 2.74 -26.36 3.68
C GLU A 507 1.97 -27.67 3.54
N ILE A 508 0.65 -27.63 3.76
CA ILE A 508 -0.25 -28.76 3.53
C ILE A 508 -0.11 -29.33 2.11
N ILE A 509 0.17 -28.51 1.10
CA ILE A 509 0.42 -28.93 -0.28
C ILE A 509 1.71 -29.74 -0.33
N ALA A 510 2.84 -29.15 0.06
CA ALA A 510 4.15 -29.79 0.02
C ALA A 510 4.21 -31.09 0.82
N LYS A 511 3.56 -31.12 2.01
CA LYS A 511 3.53 -32.28 2.91
C LYS A 511 2.64 -33.43 2.42
N ASN A 512 1.62 -33.15 1.60
CA ASN A 512 0.61 -34.15 1.19
C ASN A 512 0.53 -34.38 -0.32
N ALA A 513 1.43 -33.78 -1.10
CA ALA A 513 1.55 -34.05 -2.53
C ALA A 513 1.81 -35.54 -2.78
N ILE A 514 0.94 -36.20 -3.55
CA ILE A 514 1.15 -37.58 -4.00
C ILE A 514 2.26 -37.60 -5.07
N ALA A 515 2.26 -36.58 -5.92
CA ALA A 515 3.26 -36.32 -6.94
C ALA A 515 3.33 -34.81 -7.18
N ASN A 516 4.51 -34.31 -7.52
CA ASN A 516 4.72 -32.95 -8.01
C ASN A 516 5.64 -32.99 -9.23
N ARG A 517 5.25 -32.29 -10.29
CA ARG A 517 6.08 -32.03 -11.46
C ARG A 517 6.20 -30.52 -11.67
N ASN A 518 7.40 -29.99 -11.43
CA ASN A 518 7.79 -28.66 -11.89
C ASN A 518 8.12 -28.72 -13.40
N THR A 519 7.71 -27.71 -14.16
CA THR A 519 8.01 -27.63 -15.59
C THR A 519 9.31 -26.90 -15.91
N ASP A 520 9.89 -26.21 -14.94
CA ASP A 520 10.93 -25.18 -15.08
C ASP A 520 10.52 -24.00 -15.99
N GLU A 521 9.24 -23.93 -16.38
CA GLU A 521 8.70 -22.89 -17.27
C GLU A 521 8.20 -21.72 -16.45
N LEU A 522 8.65 -20.51 -16.80
CA LEU A 522 8.31 -19.29 -16.09
C LEU A 522 6.82 -18.95 -16.25
N ASP A 523 6.23 -18.48 -15.16
CA ASP A 523 4.87 -17.97 -15.12
C ASP A 523 4.64 -16.85 -16.14
N VAL A 524 5.58 -15.90 -16.25
CA VAL A 524 5.57 -14.82 -17.24
C VAL A 524 5.49 -15.34 -18.68
N ASP A 525 6.26 -16.37 -19.01
CA ASP A 525 6.27 -16.95 -20.37
C ASP A 525 4.95 -17.66 -20.68
N ILE A 526 4.39 -18.36 -19.69
CA ILE A 526 3.08 -19.00 -19.78
C ILE A 526 1.97 -17.96 -19.97
N ILE A 527 2.01 -16.87 -19.19
CA ILE A 527 1.07 -15.75 -19.30
C ILE A 527 1.16 -15.12 -20.69
N ILE A 528 2.36 -14.82 -21.19
CA ILE A 528 2.57 -14.22 -22.51
C ILE A 528 2.07 -15.16 -23.62
N LYS A 529 2.33 -16.47 -23.51
CA LYS A 529 1.86 -17.47 -24.47
C LYS A 529 0.34 -17.51 -24.53
N TYR A 530 -0.32 -17.50 -23.38
CA TYR A 530 -1.78 -17.46 -23.30
C TYR A 530 -2.35 -16.13 -23.80
N LEU A 531 -1.77 -15.01 -23.39
CA LEU A 531 -2.12 -13.67 -23.84
C LEU A 531 -2.12 -13.57 -25.37
N LYS A 532 -1.08 -14.10 -26.03
CA LYS A 532 -1.00 -14.16 -27.50
C LYS A 532 -2.12 -14.99 -28.12
N LYS A 533 -2.54 -16.07 -27.45
CA LYS A 533 -3.63 -16.96 -27.90
C LYS A 533 -5.00 -16.30 -27.80
N CYS A 534 -5.24 -15.50 -26.75
CA CYS A 534 -6.54 -14.91 -26.47
C CYS A 534 -6.58 -13.38 -26.64
N SER A 535 -5.66 -12.80 -27.43
CA SER A 535 -5.62 -11.36 -27.69
C SER A 535 -6.66 -10.95 -28.77
N PRO A 536 -7.53 -9.94 -28.52
CA PRO A 536 -7.62 -9.14 -27.29
C PRO A 536 -8.33 -9.88 -26.15
N VAL A 537 -7.77 -9.78 -24.95
CA VAL A 537 -8.34 -10.36 -23.73
C VAL A 537 -9.65 -9.68 -23.40
N VAL A 538 -10.66 -10.47 -23.04
CA VAL A 538 -12.01 -10.02 -22.64
C VAL A 538 -12.48 -10.71 -21.36
N THR A 539 -11.55 -11.26 -20.57
CA THR A 539 -11.86 -12.03 -19.36
C THR A 539 -12.64 -11.20 -18.35
N GLY A 540 -13.80 -11.72 -17.94
CA GLY A 540 -14.68 -11.12 -16.94
C GLY A 540 -14.77 -11.94 -15.65
N LEU A 541 -15.72 -11.57 -14.79
CA LEU A 541 -16.11 -12.35 -13.63
C LEU A 541 -17.13 -13.41 -14.04
N GLU A 542 -16.96 -14.64 -13.55
CA GLU A 542 -17.77 -15.80 -13.95
C GLU A 542 -18.48 -16.46 -12.76
N GLY A 543 -18.30 -15.92 -11.55
CA GLY A 543 -18.83 -16.52 -10.32
C GLY A 543 -18.11 -17.81 -9.95
N ARG A 544 -16.81 -17.88 -10.22
CA ARG A 544 -15.92 -18.96 -9.75
C ARG A 544 -15.82 -18.96 -8.23
N ILE A 545 -15.89 -17.78 -7.59
CA ILE A 545 -15.80 -17.66 -6.13
C ILE A 545 -16.94 -16.78 -5.63
N LYS A 546 -17.78 -17.34 -4.75
CA LYS A 546 -18.83 -16.61 -4.04
C LYS A 546 -18.53 -16.58 -2.56
N VAL A 547 -18.41 -15.38 -1.98
CA VAL A 547 -18.28 -15.18 -0.53
C VAL A 547 -19.62 -14.64 -0.02
N VAL A 548 -20.18 -15.26 1.02
CA VAL A 548 -21.44 -14.84 1.66
C VAL A 548 -21.25 -14.66 3.17
N SER A 549 -22.06 -13.79 3.75
CA SER A 549 -22.13 -13.52 5.19
C SER A 549 -23.54 -13.72 5.74
N SER A 550 -23.70 -13.75 7.06
CA SER A 550 -25.01 -13.81 7.74
C SER A 550 -25.96 -12.65 7.37
N ARG A 551 -25.43 -11.51 6.91
CA ARG A 551 -26.23 -10.40 6.40
C ARG A 551 -26.91 -10.71 5.06
N ASP A 552 -26.37 -11.66 4.30
CA ASP A 552 -26.93 -12.09 3.01
C ASP A 552 -28.05 -13.14 3.18
N THR A 553 -28.12 -13.82 4.33
CA THR A 553 -29.13 -14.85 4.60
C THR A 553 -30.46 -14.32 5.12
N ASP A 554 -30.51 -13.07 5.61
CA ASP A 554 -31.71 -12.47 6.23
C ASP A 554 -32.71 -11.87 5.22
N THR A 555 -32.39 -11.88 3.92
CA THR A 555 -33.32 -11.47 2.85
C THR A 555 -34.19 -12.62 2.33
N ALA A 556 -34.04 -13.84 2.88
CA ALA A 556 -34.78 -15.01 2.45
C ALA A 556 -35.77 -15.52 3.52
N VAL A 557 -36.79 -14.74 3.87
CA VAL A 557 -37.96 -15.26 4.61
C VAL A 557 -39.29 -14.71 4.06
N THR A 558 -40.10 -15.65 3.57
CA THR A 558 -41.58 -15.68 3.39
C THR A 558 -42.25 -14.92 2.24
N THR A 559 -42.58 -15.66 1.18
CA THR A 559 -43.96 -15.72 0.66
C THR A 559 -44.34 -17.18 0.35
N PRO A 560 -45.52 -17.68 0.74
CA PRO A 560 -45.93 -19.05 0.46
C PRO A 560 -46.59 -19.18 -0.92
N GLY A 561 -46.11 -20.15 -1.70
CA GLY A 561 -46.90 -21.03 -2.57
C GLY A 561 -47.65 -20.44 -3.76
N HIS A 562 -47.07 -20.57 -4.95
CA HIS A 562 -47.85 -20.99 -6.12
C HIS A 562 -46.99 -21.84 -7.07
N GLU A 563 -47.38 -23.11 -7.21
CA GLU A 563 -46.97 -23.95 -8.32
C GLU A 563 -47.61 -23.40 -9.60
N SER A 564 -46.81 -23.14 -10.63
CA SER A 564 -47.27 -23.23 -12.00
C SER A 564 -46.12 -23.66 -12.90
N SER A 565 -46.22 -24.91 -13.34
CA SER A 565 -45.47 -25.46 -14.46
C SER A 565 -45.78 -24.65 -15.72
N GLU A 566 -44.76 -24.11 -16.40
CA GLU A 566 -44.95 -23.53 -17.73
C GLU A 566 -44.09 -24.20 -18.79
N VAL A 567 -44.82 -24.53 -19.85
CA VAL A 567 -44.47 -25.30 -21.03
C VAL A 567 -43.71 -24.41 -21.99
N VAL A 568 -42.61 -24.93 -22.54
CA VAL A 568 -41.89 -24.33 -23.66
C VAL A 568 -42.75 -24.41 -24.91
N THR A 569 -43.12 -23.26 -25.47
CA THR A 569 -43.49 -23.15 -26.89
C THR A 569 -42.66 -22.08 -27.58
N ALA A 570 -41.73 -22.54 -28.42
CA ALA A 570 -41.05 -21.73 -29.40
C ALA A 570 -42.02 -21.29 -30.51
N LYS A 571 -41.87 -20.06 -30.99
CA LYS A 571 -42.46 -19.63 -32.27
C LYS A 571 -41.45 -18.79 -33.05
N VAL A 572 -40.96 -19.39 -34.12
CA VAL A 572 -40.27 -18.75 -35.25
C VAL A 572 -41.32 -18.04 -36.12
N ILE A 573 -40.98 -16.91 -36.77
CA ILE A 573 -41.21 -16.62 -38.21
C ILE A 573 -40.72 -15.20 -38.59
N ALA A 574 -39.70 -15.21 -39.47
CA ALA A 574 -39.37 -14.44 -40.67
C ALA A 574 -39.70 -12.93 -40.91
N VAL A 575 -38.62 -12.22 -41.27
CA VAL A 575 -38.31 -11.30 -42.41
C VAL A 575 -39.45 -10.64 -43.22
N GLY A 576 -39.33 -9.31 -43.42
CA GLY A 576 -40.00 -8.51 -44.47
C GLY A 576 -39.48 -7.05 -44.53
N GLU A 577 -39.37 -6.50 -45.75
CA GLU A 577 -38.61 -5.32 -46.21
C GLU A 577 -39.21 -3.91 -45.86
N GLY A 578 -38.41 -2.82 -46.00
CA GLY A 578 -38.71 -1.40 -45.64
C GLY A 578 -39.67 -0.62 -46.58
N PRO A 579 -39.63 0.75 -46.76
CA PRO A 579 -38.74 1.80 -46.19
C PRO A 579 -39.43 3.18 -45.82
N VAL A 580 -38.62 4.20 -45.45
CA VAL A 580 -38.79 5.69 -45.63
C VAL A 580 -39.27 6.63 -44.47
N ALA A 581 -38.33 7.50 -44.06
CA ALA A 581 -38.31 8.95 -43.71
C ALA A 581 -39.06 9.65 -42.52
N ARG A 582 -38.23 10.35 -41.72
CA ARG A 582 -38.26 11.76 -41.23
C ARG A 582 -39.58 12.41 -40.75
N ASN A 583 -39.66 12.83 -39.48
CA ASN A 583 -39.44 14.22 -38.97
C ASN A 583 -40.09 14.48 -37.58
N ALA A 584 -39.34 15.23 -36.75
CA ALA A 584 -39.73 16.34 -35.85
C ALA A 584 -40.67 16.17 -34.61
N ASP A 585 -40.08 16.54 -33.46
CA ASP A 585 -40.53 17.54 -32.46
C ASP A 585 -41.56 17.28 -31.33
N VAL A 586 -41.00 17.21 -30.08
CA VAL A 586 -41.29 17.94 -28.79
C VAL A 586 -42.70 17.79 -28.11
N PRO A 587 -42.90 18.09 -26.80
CA PRO A 587 -42.41 17.53 -25.51
C PRO A 587 -43.55 17.08 -24.54
N SER A 588 -43.22 16.56 -23.35
CA SER A 588 -43.86 16.81 -22.01
C SER A 588 -43.79 15.57 -21.07
N THR A 589 -42.96 15.64 -20.02
CA THR A 589 -43.29 15.64 -18.58
C THR A 589 -44.28 14.58 -18.06
N GLN A 590 -43.81 13.66 -17.20
CA GLN A 590 -44.12 13.62 -15.75
C GLN A 590 -43.65 12.30 -15.06
N THR A 591 -42.82 12.49 -14.02
CA THR A 591 -42.84 11.89 -12.67
C THR A 591 -42.88 10.37 -12.40
N THR A 592 -41.82 9.93 -11.71
CA THR A 592 -41.75 9.05 -10.50
C THR A 592 -42.21 7.60 -10.58
N VAL A 593 -41.29 6.66 -10.31
CA VAL A 593 -41.18 5.91 -9.04
C VAL A 593 -39.73 5.37 -8.93
N GLU A 594 -38.94 5.88 -7.99
CA GLU A 594 -37.73 5.21 -7.48
C GLU A 594 -38.13 4.34 -6.29
N ASP A 595 -37.75 3.06 -6.33
CA ASP A 595 -37.70 2.17 -5.18
C ASP A 595 -36.25 2.10 -4.68
N HIS A 596 -36.06 2.41 -3.40
CA HIS A 596 -34.76 2.46 -2.72
C HIS A 596 -34.58 1.19 -1.87
N GLY A 597 -33.52 0.43 -2.18
CA GLY A 597 -33.04 -0.70 -1.39
C GLY A 597 -31.51 -0.75 -1.28
N LYS A 598 -31.00 -0.12 -0.22
CA LYS A 598 -29.67 -0.15 0.46
C LYS A 598 -28.84 -1.45 0.35
N SER A 599 -27.51 -1.52 0.55
CA SER A 599 -26.49 -0.59 1.09
C SER A 599 -25.07 -1.05 0.71
N ALA A 600 -24.16 -0.11 0.46
CA ALA A 600 -22.71 -0.26 0.69
C ALA A 600 -22.17 1.06 1.28
N SER A 601 -21.18 0.98 2.17
CA SER A 601 -20.60 2.11 2.91
C SER A 601 -19.69 3.01 2.04
N PRO A 602 -19.58 4.33 2.31
CA PRO A 602 -19.21 5.34 1.31
C PRO A 602 -17.77 5.93 1.43
N LEU A 603 -16.81 5.21 2.01
CA LEU A 603 -15.45 5.76 2.20
C LEU A 603 -14.48 5.51 1.02
N ASP A 604 -14.67 4.43 0.24
CA ASP A 604 -13.71 4.08 -0.83
C ASP A 604 -14.07 4.67 -2.21
N ASN A 605 -15.34 5.02 -2.43
CA ASN A 605 -15.76 5.60 -3.72
C ASN A 605 -15.28 7.05 -3.94
N VAL A 606 -14.70 7.68 -2.91
CA VAL A 606 -14.17 9.05 -3.00
C VAL A 606 -12.71 9.07 -3.47
N MET A 607 -11.88 8.09 -3.13
CA MET A 607 -10.49 8.03 -3.62
C MET A 607 -10.43 7.62 -5.10
N ASP A 608 -11.28 6.67 -5.52
CA ASP A 608 -11.32 6.20 -6.91
C ASP A 608 -11.86 7.25 -7.90
N SER A 609 -12.76 8.14 -7.45
CA SER A 609 -13.22 9.27 -8.29
C SER A 609 -12.25 10.46 -8.28
N ILE A 610 -11.34 10.54 -7.30
CA ILE A 610 -10.30 11.58 -7.21
C ILE A 610 -9.15 11.28 -8.19
N SER A 611 -8.77 10.01 -8.38
CA SER A 611 -7.79 9.62 -9.40
C SER A 611 -8.30 9.90 -10.82
N SER A 612 -9.58 9.59 -11.12
CA SER A 612 -10.09 9.78 -12.47
C SER A 612 -10.33 11.25 -12.87
N THR A 613 -10.32 12.19 -11.93
CA THR A 613 -10.51 13.63 -12.22
C THR A 613 -9.18 14.37 -12.37
N SER A 614 -8.10 13.87 -11.75
CA SER A 614 -6.72 14.36 -11.95
C SER A 614 -6.21 14.05 -13.36
N ASP A 615 -6.53 12.87 -13.88
CA ASP A 615 -6.01 12.39 -15.16
C ASP A 615 -6.73 12.97 -16.39
N ILE A 616 -7.87 13.65 -16.19
CA ILE A 616 -8.58 14.37 -17.27
C ILE A 616 -8.01 15.78 -17.49
N VAL A 617 -7.20 16.32 -16.57
CA VAL A 617 -6.73 17.73 -16.63
C VAL A 617 -5.36 17.91 -17.29
N SER A 618 -4.58 16.84 -17.53
CA SER A 618 -3.19 16.97 -18.04
C SER A 618 -2.93 16.42 -19.44
N GLY A 619 -3.94 15.92 -20.16
CA GLY A 619 -3.74 15.30 -21.48
C GLY A 619 -4.81 15.65 -22.51
N GLY A 620 -4.73 16.83 -23.13
CA GLY A 620 -5.55 17.11 -24.32
C GLY A 620 -5.57 18.57 -24.77
N SER A 621 -4.72 18.93 -25.73
CA SER A 621 -5.00 20.07 -26.60
C SER A 621 -6.22 19.75 -27.48
N PRO A 622 -7.29 20.55 -27.50
CA PRO A 622 -8.44 20.25 -28.33
C PRO A 622 -8.22 20.78 -29.76
N SER A 623 -8.21 19.87 -30.73
CA SER A 623 -8.58 20.19 -32.11
C SER A 623 -10.11 20.19 -32.22
N ALA A 624 -10.64 21.29 -32.74
CA ALA A 624 -12.05 21.64 -32.95
C ALA A 624 -13.07 20.49 -33.12
N GLY A 625 -14.11 20.53 -32.28
CA GLY A 625 -15.39 19.82 -32.41
C GLY A 625 -16.03 19.60 -31.03
N ASP A 626 -17.26 20.09 -30.83
CA ASP A 626 -18.08 20.06 -29.60
C ASP A 626 -17.84 18.89 -28.63
N ASP A 627 -17.61 19.21 -27.34
CA ASP A 627 -18.39 18.67 -26.21
C ASP A 627 -17.90 19.25 -24.87
N THR A 628 -18.77 19.98 -24.16
CA THR A 628 -18.57 20.50 -22.80
C THR A 628 -19.43 19.70 -21.82
N SER A 629 -18.97 18.51 -21.41
CA SER A 629 -19.72 17.61 -20.51
C SER A 629 -18.90 17.05 -19.35
N GLY A 630 -17.84 17.76 -18.92
CA GLY A 630 -16.92 17.32 -17.86
C GLY A 630 -17.20 17.80 -16.42
N PHE A 631 -18.35 18.41 -16.12
CA PHE A 631 -18.70 18.84 -14.75
C PHE A 631 -20.16 18.49 -14.44
N SER A 632 -20.39 17.44 -13.65
CA SER A 632 -21.73 17.03 -13.21
C SER A 632 -22.00 17.43 -11.76
N MET A 633 -23.19 17.98 -11.50
CA MET A 633 -23.75 18.32 -10.18
C MET A 633 -23.76 17.14 -9.18
N GLY A 634 -23.70 15.91 -9.70
CA GLY A 634 -23.59 14.68 -8.90
C GLY A 634 -22.35 14.70 -8.00
N ASN A 635 -21.20 15.11 -8.51
CA ASN A 635 -19.93 15.06 -7.77
C ASN A 635 -19.92 15.98 -6.53
N ILE A 636 -20.67 17.09 -6.57
CA ILE A 636 -20.80 18.03 -5.45
C ILE A 636 -21.78 17.51 -4.39
N MET A 637 -22.90 16.92 -4.83
CA MET A 637 -23.88 16.27 -3.93
C MET A 637 -23.27 15.04 -3.24
N ASP A 638 -22.44 14.27 -3.94
CA ASP A 638 -21.76 13.10 -3.40
C ASP A 638 -20.71 13.49 -2.34
N GLY A 639 -20.00 14.61 -2.55
CA GLY A 639 -19.09 15.18 -1.55
C GLY A 639 -19.80 15.65 -0.27
N LEU A 640 -20.95 16.33 -0.41
CA LEU A 640 -21.78 16.79 0.72
C LEU A 640 -22.43 15.62 1.48
N SER A 641 -22.88 14.59 0.77
CA SER A 641 -23.40 13.35 1.35
C SER A 641 -22.32 12.61 2.15
N SER A 642 -21.10 12.53 1.60
CA SER A 642 -19.93 11.91 2.23
C SER A 642 -19.48 12.65 3.51
N ALA A 643 -19.51 13.98 3.53
CA ALA A 643 -19.21 14.77 4.73
C ALA A 643 -20.26 14.58 5.84
N THR A 644 -21.54 14.45 5.46
CA THR A 644 -22.65 14.19 6.39
C THR A 644 -22.56 12.80 7.03
N GLU A 645 -22.16 11.78 6.25
CA GLU A 645 -21.93 10.42 6.76
C GLU A 645 -20.71 10.33 7.68
N ARG A 646 -19.63 11.07 7.39
CA ARG A 646 -18.47 11.16 8.31
C ARG A 646 -18.82 11.80 9.65
N ALA A 647 -19.64 12.85 9.65
CA ALA A 647 -20.15 13.46 10.89
C ALA A 647 -21.05 12.50 11.68
N ARG A 648 -21.86 11.69 10.99
CA ARG A 648 -22.71 10.65 11.59
C ARG A 648 -21.89 9.53 12.23
N ALA A 649 -20.86 9.04 11.55
CA ALA A 649 -19.94 8.01 12.07
C ALA A 649 -19.17 8.50 13.31
N GLY A 650 -18.69 9.75 13.30
CA GLY A 650 -18.05 10.35 14.47
C GLY A 650 -18.97 10.45 15.69
N LEU A 651 -20.23 10.85 15.49
CA LEU A 651 -21.24 10.92 16.55
C LEU A 651 -21.65 9.53 17.09
N GLN A 652 -21.69 8.51 16.23
CA GLN A 652 -21.92 7.12 16.64
C GLN A 652 -20.75 6.58 17.47
N SER A 653 -19.52 6.85 17.08
CA SER A 653 -18.32 6.45 17.84
C SER A 653 -18.27 7.09 19.25
N VAL A 654 -18.70 8.36 19.37
CA VAL A 654 -18.86 9.01 20.69
C VAL A 654 -19.97 8.34 21.50
N GLY A 655 -21.11 8.00 20.89
CA GLY A 655 -22.20 7.28 21.55
C GLY A 655 -21.80 5.89 22.05
N GLU A 656 -20.98 5.16 21.29
CA GLU A 656 -20.45 3.84 21.66
C GLU A 656 -19.42 3.94 22.79
N ARG A 657 -18.56 4.96 22.79
CA ARG A 657 -17.61 5.22 23.87
C ARG A 657 -18.29 5.62 25.17
N VAL A 658 -19.34 6.44 25.10
CA VAL A 658 -20.19 6.79 26.26
C VAL A 658 -20.94 5.56 26.77
N SER A 659 -21.48 4.73 25.87
CA SER A 659 -22.16 3.47 26.22
C SER A 659 -21.23 2.45 26.87
N SER A 660 -20.01 2.30 26.34
CA SER A 660 -18.97 1.43 26.88
C SER A 660 -18.48 1.92 28.25
N GLY A 661 -18.32 3.24 28.43
CA GLY A 661 -18.00 3.84 29.73
C GLY A 661 -19.08 3.64 30.79
N ILE A 662 -20.37 3.67 30.41
CA ILE A 662 -21.51 3.39 31.30
C ILE A 662 -21.58 1.90 31.66
N GLN A 663 -21.26 0.99 30.73
CA GLN A 663 -21.22 -0.46 30.99
C GLN A 663 -20.05 -0.89 31.88
N GLY A 664 -18.94 -0.14 31.88
CA GLY A 664 -17.78 -0.38 32.75
C GLY A 664 -18.02 -0.05 34.23
N VAL A 665 -19.05 0.74 34.55
CA VAL A 665 -19.45 1.03 35.94
C VAL A 665 -20.57 0.07 36.31
N GLY A 666 -20.21 -1.01 37.02
CA GLY A 666 -21.07 -2.14 37.36
C GLY A 666 -22.48 -1.74 37.80
N GLY A 667 -23.47 -2.47 37.25
CA GLY A 667 -24.86 -2.05 37.16
C GLY A 667 -25.47 -1.47 38.43
N GLN A 668 -25.80 -0.18 38.37
CA GLN A 668 -26.92 0.45 39.08
C GLN A 668 -27.09 1.90 38.56
N THR A 669 -27.78 2.07 37.43
CA THR A 669 -28.26 3.38 36.96
C THR A 669 -29.70 3.27 36.46
N SER A 670 -30.65 3.11 37.37
CA SER A 670 -32.09 3.01 37.06
C SER A 670 -32.75 4.34 36.66
N GLY A 671 -32.01 5.28 36.07
CA GLY A 671 -32.48 6.66 35.83
C GLY A 671 -32.12 7.30 34.49
N LEU A 672 -31.22 6.70 33.69
CA LEU A 672 -30.89 7.19 32.35
C LEU A 672 -31.36 6.17 31.32
N SER A 673 -32.50 6.42 30.68
CA SER A 673 -32.95 5.61 29.54
C SER A 673 -32.00 5.83 28.36
N MET A 674 -31.36 4.75 27.90
CA MET A 674 -30.55 4.70 26.67
C MET A 674 -31.32 5.22 25.44
N ASP A 675 -32.64 5.11 25.45
CA ASP A 675 -33.50 5.57 24.36
C ASP A 675 -33.51 7.10 24.27
N GLY A 676 -33.51 7.82 25.40
CA GLY A 676 -33.45 9.28 25.40
C GLY A 676 -32.13 9.86 24.89
N LEU A 677 -31.02 9.14 25.13
CA LEU A 677 -29.68 9.52 24.63
C LEU A 677 -29.56 9.25 23.12
N LYS A 678 -30.08 8.10 22.68
CA LYS A 678 -30.13 7.69 21.27
C LYS A 678 -31.04 8.62 20.45
N ASP A 679 -32.18 9.03 21.02
CA ASP A 679 -33.11 10.00 20.41
C ASP A 679 -32.50 11.40 20.35
N GLY A 680 -31.75 11.82 21.39
CA GLY A 680 -31.03 13.09 21.39
C GLY A 680 -29.94 13.16 20.32
N LEU A 681 -29.08 12.14 20.22
CA LEU A 681 -28.02 12.04 19.21
C LEU A 681 -28.59 11.91 17.79
N SER A 682 -29.70 11.18 17.62
CA SER A 682 -30.40 11.11 16.33
C SER A 682 -31.00 12.47 15.93
N SER A 683 -31.56 13.22 16.89
CA SER A 683 -32.10 14.56 16.62
C SER A 683 -31.03 15.57 16.21
N VAL A 684 -29.84 15.51 16.81
CA VAL A 684 -28.68 16.35 16.43
C VAL A 684 -28.14 15.96 15.05
N SER A 685 -28.05 14.66 14.75
CA SER A 685 -27.65 14.17 13.42
C SER A 685 -28.62 14.61 12.32
N GLU A 686 -29.93 14.54 12.56
CA GLU A 686 -30.93 14.96 11.57
C GLU A 686 -30.95 16.48 11.35
N ARG A 687 -30.70 17.29 12.39
CA ARG A 687 -30.58 18.75 12.24
C ARG A 687 -29.31 19.17 11.51
N ALA A 688 -28.19 18.47 11.72
CA ALA A 688 -26.95 18.70 10.97
C ALA A 688 -27.11 18.35 9.49
N LYS A 689 -27.80 17.25 9.19
CA LYS A 689 -28.16 16.83 7.83
C LYS A 689 -29.04 17.86 7.11
N ALA A 690 -30.07 18.37 7.78
CA ALA A 690 -30.94 19.41 7.23
C ALA A 690 -30.19 20.73 6.96
N GLY A 691 -29.22 21.09 7.81
CA GLY A 691 -28.37 22.27 7.61
C GLY A 691 -27.45 22.15 6.39
N LEU A 692 -26.82 20.98 6.21
CA LEU A 692 -25.92 20.71 5.08
C LEU A 692 -26.67 20.59 3.75
N GLN A 693 -27.88 20.03 3.76
CA GLN A 693 -28.78 20.01 2.60
C GLN A 693 -29.18 21.42 2.17
N SER A 694 -29.51 22.30 3.12
CA SER A 694 -29.84 23.70 2.81
C SER A 694 -28.66 24.49 2.21
N VAL A 695 -27.42 24.20 2.62
CA VAL A 695 -26.21 24.78 2.00
C VAL A 695 -26.03 24.25 0.57
N GLY A 696 -26.20 22.95 0.35
CA GLY A 696 -26.15 22.33 -0.98
C GLY A 696 -27.20 22.89 -1.95
N GLU A 697 -28.42 23.13 -1.48
CA GLU A 697 -29.49 23.75 -2.28
C GLU A 697 -29.18 25.20 -2.68
N ARG A 698 -28.56 25.98 -1.79
CA ARG A 698 -28.17 27.37 -2.07
C ARG A 698 -26.99 27.45 -3.05
N VAL A 699 -26.04 26.51 -2.96
CA VAL A 699 -24.95 26.36 -3.93
C VAL A 699 -25.48 25.91 -5.31
N SER A 700 -26.42 24.97 -5.33
CA SER A 700 -27.12 24.51 -6.55
C SER A 700 -27.89 25.63 -7.25
N SER A 701 -28.67 26.41 -6.48
CA SER A 701 -29.41 27.56 -6.97
C SER A 701 -28.49 28.65 -7.52
N GLY A 702 -27.29 28.80 -6.96
CA GLY A 702 -26.28 29.73 -7.41
C GLY A 702 -25.62 29.33 -8.74
N ILE A 703 -25.37 28.03 -8.92
CA ILE A 703 -24.74 27.46 -10.13
C ILE A 703 -25.71 27.39 -11.31
N GLN A 704 -27.01 27.16 -11.07
CA GLN A 704 -28.03 27.14 -12.13
C GLN A 704 -28.36 28.55 -12.69
N GLY A 705 -27.88 29.61 -12.05
CA GLY A 705 -28.07 31.00 -12.47
C GLY A 705 -27.03 31.55 -13.45
N VAL A 706 -26.53 30.75 -14.41
CA VAL A 706 -25.73 31.29 -15.54
C VAL A 706 -26.68 31.81 -16.61
N GLY A 707 -27.33 32.92 -16.28
CA GLY A 707 -28.38 33.52 -17.12
C GLY A 707 -28.99 34.78 -16.52
N GLY A 708 -28.18 35.64 -15.88
CA GLY A 708 -28.61 36.99 -15.49
C GLY A 708 -28.31 37.34 -14.03
N GLN A 709 -27.50 38.40 -13.87
CA GLN A 709 -27.22 39.13 -12.63
C GLN A 709 -26.48 38.36 -11.53
N THR A 710 -25.15 38.40 -11.62
CA THR A 710 -24.22 38.18 -10.52
C THR A 710 -24.35 39.31 -9.49
N SER A 711 -25.15 39.13 -8.46
CA SER A 711 -25.10 40.00 -7.27
C SER A 711 -25.32 39.25 -5.95
N GLY A 712 -25.44 37.92 -5.97
CA GLY A 712 -25.85 37.14 -4.80
C GLY A 712 -24.83 36.17 -4.19
N LEU A 713 -23.66 35.94 -4.80
CA LEU A 713 -22.66 34.98 -4.29
C LEU A 713 -21.34 35.71 -4.02
N SER A 714 -21.16 36.21 -2.79
CA SER A 714 -19.81 36.50 -2.28
C SER A 714 -19.32 35.30 -1.45
N MET A 715 -18.01 35.05 -1.48
CA MET A 715 -17.34 34.06 -0.63
C MET A 715 -17.67 34.26 0.86
N ASP A 716 -17.98 35.49 1.27
CA ASP A 716 -18.40 35.83 2.63
C ASP A 716 -19.74 35.16 3.00
N GLY A 717 -20.71 35.09 2.08
CA GLY A 717 -22.00 34.42 2.34
C GLY A 717 -21.89 32.91 2.51
N LEU A 718 -20.91 32.28 1.84
CA LEU A 718 -20.60 30.85 1.99
C LEU A 718 -19.89 30.59 3.33
N LYS A 719 -18.94 31.47 3.69
CA LYS A 719 -18.19 31.42 4.94
C LYS A 719 -19.08 31.67 6.17
N ASP A 720 -20.03 32.58 6.06
CA ASP A 720 -21.04 32.88 7.09
C ASP A 720 -22.03 31.71 7.26
N GLY A 721 -22.42 31.07 6.15
CA GLY A 721 -23.26 29.87 6.16
C GLY A 721 -22.60 28.69 6.86
N LEU A 722 -21.34 28.39 6.53
CA LEU A 722 -20.56 27.33 7.15
C LEU A 722 -20.26 27.61 8.63
N SER A 723 -19.96 28.87 8.97
CA SER A 723 -19.75 29.29 10.36
C SER A 723 -21.02 29.14 11.20
N SER A 724 -22.20 29.47 10.64
CA SER A 724 -23.50 29.31 11.29
C SER A 724 -23.87 27.84 11.55
N VAL A 725 -23.50 26.93 10.63
CA VAL A 725 -23.69 25.48 10.81
C VAL A 725 -22.75 24.94 11.88
N SER A 726 -21.49 25.38 11.90
CA SER A 726 -20.51 25.01 12.93
C SER A 726 -20.93 25.45 14.34
N GLU A 727 -21.38 26.70 14.50
CA GLU A 727 -21.84 27.23 15.79
C GLU A 727 -23.10 26.50 16.31
N ARG A 728 -24.03 26.11 15.42
CA ARG A 728 -25.21 25.33 15.82
C ARG A 728 -24.87 23.89 16.20
N ALA A 729 -23.90 23.27 15.54
CA ALA A 729 -23.40 21.94 15.90
C ALA A 729 -22.71 21.96 17.27
N LYS A 730 -21.90 23.00 17.53
CA LYS A 730 -21.24 23.24 18.82
C LYS A 730 -22.24 23.46 19.96
N ALA A 731 -23.26 24.28 19.74
CA ALA A 731 -24.34 24.50 20.71
C ALA A 731 -25.16 23.22 21.00
N GLY A 732 -25.38 22.38 19.98
CA GLY A 732 -26.05 21.08 20.13
C GLY A 732 -25.25 20.10 20.98
N LEU A 733 -23.93 20.02 20.78
CA LEU A 733 -23.03 19.18 21.56
C LEU A 733 -22.87 19.67 23.00
N GLN A 734 -22.80 20.98 23.22
CA GLN A 734 -22.81 21.57 24.57
C GLN A 734 -24.10 21.27 25.33
N SER A 735 -25.26 21.35 24.66
CA SER A 735 -26.56 21.00 25.27
C SER A 735 -26.66 19.52 25.66
N VAL A 736 -26.04 18.61 24.88
CA VAL A 736 -25.93 17.18 25.24
C VAL A 736 -25.00 17.00 26.45
N GLY A 737 -23.86 17.69 26.49
CA GLY A 737 -22.94 17.68 27.63
C GLY A 737 -23.58 18.19 28.93
N GLU A 738 -24.38 19.27 28.86
CA GLU A 738 -25.11 19.82 30.01
C GLU A 738 -26.20 18.87 30.53
N ARG A 739 -26.90 18.17 29.63
CA ARG A 739 -27.93 17.17 29.99
C ARG A 739 -27.32 15.92 30.63
N VAL A 740 -26.17 15.46 30.14
CA VAL A 740 -25.41 14.35 30.73
C VAL A 740 -24.85 14.75 32.10
N SER A 741 -24.32 15.97 32.23
CA SER A 741 -23.84 16.53 33.50
C SER A 741 -24.95 16.66 34.55
N SER A 742 -26.12 17.18 34.15
CA SER A 742 -27.29 17.31 35.04
C SER A 742 -27.86 15.95 35.45
N GLY A 743 -27.81 14.94 34.57
CA GLY A 743 -28.18 13.56 34.88
C GLY A 743 -27.22 12.88 35.87
N LEU A 744 -25.91 13.17 35.77
CA LEU A 744 -24.89 12.64 36.67
C LEU A 744 -24.91 13.30 38.06
N GLN A 745 -25.22 14.60 38.15
CA GLN A 745 -25.39 15.29 39.45
C GLN A 745 -26.61 14.80 40.26
N GLY A 746 -27.61 14.19 39.61
CA GLY A 746 -28.76 13.56 40.27
C GLY A 746 -28.48 12.19 40.89
N VAL A 747 -27.36 11.55 40.52
CA VAL A 747 -26.92 10.27 41.09
C VAL A 747 -25.97 10.59 42.23
N GLY A 748 -26.53 10.70 43.44
CA GLY A 748 -25.80 11.06 44.65
C GLY A 748 -24.57 10.19 44.87
N GLY A 749 -23.40 10.83 44.77
CA GLY A 749 -22.12 10.46 45.38
C GLY A 749 -21.74 8.98 45.37
N GLN A 750 -21.07 8.52 44.31
CA GLN A 750 -19.88 7.66 44.34
C GLN A 750 -19.57 7.16 42.91
N THR A 751 -18.76 7.90 42.16
CA THR A 751 -18.09 7.38 40.94
C THR A 751 -16.64 7.85 40.93
N SER A 752 -15.76 7.14 41.63
CA SER A 752 -14.31 7.35 41.59
C SER A 752 -13.70 6.64 40.37
N GLY A 753 -13.97 7.13 39.16
CA GLY A 753 -13.44 6.50 37.94
C GLY A 753 -13.61 7.24 36.61
N LEU A 754 -14.44 8.29 36.53
CA LEU A 754 -14.53 9.16 35.35
C LEU A 754 -14.29 10.59 35.82
N SER A 755 -13.14 11.18 35.49
CA SER A 755 -12.96 12.62 35.72
C SER A 755 -13.84 13.36 34.71
N MET A 756 -14.56 14.38 35.17
CA MET A 756 -15.37 15.25 34.31
C MET A 756 -14.51 15.91 33.21
N ASP A 757 -13.22 16.06 33.48
CA ASP A 757 -12.20 16.59 32.58
C ASP A 757 -11.99 15.66 31.36
N GLY A 758 -11.90 14.34 31.55
CA GLY A 758 -11.72 13.40 30.43
C GLY A 758 -12.92 13.32 29.47
N LEU A 759 -14.14 13.54 29.98
CA LEU A 759 -15.34 13.63 29.16
C LEU A 759 -15.40 14.95 28.36
N MET A 760 -15.03 16.06 29.01
CA MET A 760 -14.97 17.39 28.36
C MET A 760 -13.83 17.48 27.34
N ASP A 761 -12.69 16.85 27.59
CA ASP A 761 -11.57 16.76 26.66
C ASP A 761 -11.94 15.91 25.43
N GLY A 762 -12.66 14.80 25.64
CA GLY A 762 -13.18 13.97 24.55
C GLY A 762 -14.20 14.72 23.67
N LEU A 763 -15.11 15.49 24.29
CA LEU A 763 -16.09 16.30 23.57
C LEU A 763 -15.45 17.50 22.85
N SER A 764 -14.48 18.16 23.48
CA SER A 764 -13.70 19.24 22.84
C SER A 764 -12.90 18.72 21.65
N SER A 765 -12.18 17.60 21.81
CA SER A 765 -11.40 16.94 20.76
C SER A 765 -12.29 16.49 19.59
N GLY A 766 -13.49 15.97 19.88
CA GLY A 766 -14.47 15.62 18.86
C GLY A 766 -14.97 16.85 18.09
N SER A 767 -15.25 17.96 18.78
CA SER A 767 -15.68 19.21 18.14
C SER A 767 -14.59 19.85 17.29
N GLU A 768 -13.34 19.74 17.72
CA GLU A 768 -12.17 20.27 17.02
C GLU A 768 -11.93 19.50 15.72
N LYS A 769 -12.01 18.16 15.75
CA LYS A 769 -11.91 17.32 14.54
C LYS A 769 -13.02 17.62 13.52
N VAL A 770 -14.24 17.90 13.96
CA VAL A 770 -15.35 18.31 13.08
C VAL A 770 -15.08 19.69 12.46
N MET A 771 -14.56 20.64 13.24
CA MET A 771 -14.18 21.96 12.73
C MET A 771 -13.03 21.90 11.71
N THR A 772 -11.99 21.11 11.98
CA THR A 772 -10.86 20.92 11.04
C THR A 772 -11.33 20.27 9.74
N GLY A 773 -12.24 19.29 9.82
CA GLY A 773 -12.83 18.68 8.63
C GLY A 773 -13.65 19.67 7.79
N LEU A 774 -14.43 20.54 8.43
CA LEU A 774 -15.23 21.57 7.74
C LEU A 774 -14.35 22.67 7.12
N GLN A 775 -13.26 23.06 7.78
CA GLN A 775 -12.27 23.99 7.22
C GLN A 775 -11.57 23.40 6.00
N SER A 776 -11.13 22.14 6.08
CA SER A 776 -10.52 21.43 4.95
C SER A 776 -11.45 21.37 3.72
N VAL A 777 -12.76 21.19 3.91
CA VAL A 777 -13.74 21.24 2.81
C VAL A 777 -13.86 22.65 2.23
N GLY A 778 -13.90 23.69 3.08
CA GLY A 778 -13.95 25.08 2.64
C GLY A 778 -12.72 25.48 1.80
N ASP A 779 -11.53 25.08 2.23
CA ASP A 779 -10.28 25.35 1.53
C ASP A 779 -10.24 24.67 0.17
N ARG A 780 -10.69 23.41 0.09
CA ARG A 780 -10.74 22.65 -1.18
C ARG A 780 -11.72 23.25 -2.19
N VAL A 781 -12.86 23.74 -1.73
CA VAL A 781 -13.83 24.45 -2.60
C VAL A 781 -13.24 25.78 -3.09
N SER A 782 -12.54 26.51 -2.21
CA SER A 782 -11.86 27.76 -2.57
C SER A 782 -10.76 27.54 -3.62
N THR A 783 -9.90 26.53 -3.43
CA THR A 783 -8.83 26.17 -4.38
C THR A 783 -9.40 25.71 -5.73
N GLY A 784 -10.47 24.93 -5.72
CA GLY A 784 -11.16 24.52 -6.95
C GLY A 784 -11.73 25.69 -7.74
N MET A 785 -12.35 26.67 -7.05
CA MET A 785 -12.88 27.88 -7.69
C MET A 785 -11.78 28.79 -8.24
N GLN A 786 -10.63 28.88 -7.56
CA GLN A 786 -9.45 29.60 -8.08
C GLN A 786 -8.88 28.95 -9.33
N GLY A 787 -8.73 27.62 -9.34
CA GLY A 787 -8.25 26.88 -10.52
C GLY A 787 -9.16 27.03 -11.74
N VAL A 788 -10.49 27.08 -11.54
CA VAL A 788 -11.44 27.38 -12.62
C VAL A 788 -11.27 28.81 -13.14
N GLY A 789 -11.06 29.79 -12.25
CA GLY A 789 -10.77 31.17 -12.64
C GLY A 789 -9.50 31.31 -13.48
N GLU A 790 -8.44 30.61 -13.10
CA GLU A 790 -7.16 30.58 -13.83
C GLU A 790 -7.28 29.91 -15.20
N MET A 791 -8.01 28.79 -15.29
CA MET A 791 -8.28 28.10 -16.56
C MET A 791 -9.11 28.96 -17.53
N VAL A 792 -10.14 29.65 -17.03
CA VAL A 792 -10.95 30.57 -17.86
C VAL A 792 -10.09 31.75 -18.33
N SER A 793 -9.24 32.31 -17.46
CA SER A 793 -8.32 33.39 -17.82
C SER A 793 -7.32 32.97 -18.90
N ALA A 794 -6.69 31.79 -18.74
CA ALA A 794 -5.74 31.25 -19.71
C ALA A 794 -6.42 30.91 -21.06
N GLY A 795 -7.65 30.40 -21.04
CA GLY A 795 -8.44 30.12 -22.24
C GLY A 795 -8.82 31.39 -23.01
N VAL A 796 -9.24 32.44 -22.30
CA VAL A 796 -9.57 33.75 -22.91
C VAL A 796 -8.31 34.41 -23.50
N GLN A 797 -7.18 34.33 -22.80
CA GLN A 797 -5.90 34.87 -23.28
C GLN A 797 -5.41 34.13 -24.54
N GLY A 798 -5.46 32.80 -24.54
CA GLY A 798 -5.10 31.98 -25.70
C GLY A 798 -6.03 32.18 -26.90
N ALA A 799 -7.33 32.43 -26.68
CA ALA A 799 -8.27 32.79 -27.75
C ALA A 799 -7.96 34.18 -28.32
N GLY A 800 -7.58 35.14 -27.48
CA GLY A 800 -7.15 36.48 -27.88
C GLY A 800 -5.90 36.46 -28.76
N GLU A 801 -4.88 35.69 -28.39
CA GLU A 801 -3.64 35.54 -29.16
C GLU A 801 -3.88 34.89 -30.54
N ARG A 802 -4.79 33.90 -30.61
CA ARG A 802 -5.18 33.26 -31.88
C ARG A 802 -5.96 34.21 -32.78
N LEU A 803 -6.86 35.02 -32.23
CA LEU A 803 -7.59 36.05 -32.97
C LEU A 803 -6.65 37.15 -33.49
N GLN A 804 -5.65 37.53 -32.70
CA GLN A 804 -4.64 38.51 -33.10
C GLN A 804 -3.75 37.98 -34.23
N ALA A 805 -3.27 36.73 -34.11
CA ALA A 805 -2.52 36.06 -35.17
C ALA A 805 -3.33 35.86 -36.47
N ALA A 806 -4.64 35.61 -36.35
CA ALA A 806 -5.55 35.55 -37.48
C ALA A 806 -5.75 36.93 -38.12
N GLY A 807 -5.94 37.99 -37.31
CA GLY A 807 -6.05 39.37 -37.77
C GLY A 807 -4.81 39.87 -38.51
N ASP A 808 -3.61 39.51 -38.02
CA ASP A 808 -2.34 39.89 -38.66
C ASP A 808 -2.07 39.13 -39.96
N LYS A 809 -2.64 37.93 -40.13
CA LYS A 809 -2.66 37.20 -41.41
C LYS A 809 -3.63 37.83 -42.42
N VAL A 810 -4.80 38.27 -41.96
CA VAL A 810 -5.81 38.92 -42.82
C VAL A 810 -5.32 40.27 -43.35
N LYS A 811 -4.59 41.05 -42.54
CA LYS A 811 -3.97 42.34 -42.95
C LYS A 811 -2.90 42.22 -44.05
N LYS A 812 -2.39 41.02 -44.33
CA LYS A 812 -1.39 40.77 -45.39
C LYS A 812 -2.01 40.54 -46.78
N PHE A 813 -3.35 40.43 -46.88
CA PHE A 813 -4.01 40.27 -48.18
C PHE A 813 -4.21 41.63 -48.89
N PRO A 814 -3.85 41.75 -50.18
CA PRO A 814 -3.90 43.03 -50.92
C PRO A 814 -5.30 43.69 -50.98
N ILE A 815 -6.36 42.88 -50.92
CA ILE A 815 -7.76 43.34 -50.93
C ILE A 815 -8.15 44.07 -49.64
N PHE A 816 -7.61 43.66 -48.49
CA PHE A 816 -7.92 44.28 -47.20
C PHE A 816 -7.15 45.58 -46.95
N ARG A 817 -6.00 45.77 -47.61
CA ARG A 817 -5.21 47.02 -47.52
C ARG A 817 -5.92 48.21 -48.17
N ARG A 818 -6.73 47.98 -49.21
CA ARG A 818 -7.53 49.01 -49.90
C ARG A 818 -8.83 49.40 -49.20
N VAL A 819 -9.23 48.67 -48.16
CA VAL A 819 -10.45 48.96 -47.37
C VAL A 819 -10.08 49.60 -46.01
N LEU A 820 -8.80 49.50 -45.61
CA LEU A 820 -8.25 50.09 -44.38
C LEU A 820 -7.46 51.41 -44.62
N GLU A 821 -7.10 51.70 -45.87
CA GLU A 821 -6.71 53.05 -46.35
C GLU A 821 -7.96 53.81 -46.81
#